data_AF-A0A1Y4SA54-F1
#
_entry.id   AF-A0A1Y4SA54-F1
#
_cell.length_a   1.000
_cell.length_b   1.000
_cell.length_c   1.000
_cell.angle_alpha   90.00
_cell.angle_beta   90.00
_cell.angle_gamma   90.00
#
_symmetry.space_group_name_H-M   'P 1'
#
loop_
_entity.id
_entity.type
_entity.pdbx_description
1 polymer ?
#
loop_
_entity_poly.entity_id
_entity_poly.type
_entity_poly.pdbx_seq_one_letter_code
_entity_poly.pdbx_strand_id
1 'polypeptide(L)'
;MFRRIAGLLLAASVALGTLPAAALAAPSLPTYDLRTDHAVTPARNQGRYGDCWAFAAMAALESAILKQGVDPSVTADTLDLSEDHMDRHHGFDYGPRLVGGRYELALSYLLRGDGPYLESDYPYVLPEEATSPTPTGSALSVPEEATPTDPVIPYQVLGVQFLENVNALELTADTVQAAIAPTKEAIMQYGAVSTNLYQAHDGSGTFPYTNAAYYNPDTAAYYCDGNAPGYEHVANHAVAIVGWDDSFPKENFATQPTIDGAWLCKDAQGSTFGQDGFYWVSYQSACVTTTQFCFTEVAKADDAYSGIAQHDALGLSKFMGNDFSYGDELDVYFNVFEAEEDTTLEAVGFYAMGIEASYILFVIPDFSAFQTQFPGVYLSDVRQAYTDHSGILPYAGYHRVDLKQPLTLQKGQKYAIGLEMDAGDHFDYMNMVDGSHDYVFESRSERNPASQDAVISTGETYVYDAGGMFNMEMEPAVLIDTSEEIPYVGIIGNLCLKGYYAGEGSGVDPEPQPVTVISITQPEGITVPYGTAAAALNLPGKVSTRLSDGQTQELAVSWDTSGYRPEIPGPQSLTGSLTLPEGVTNPDQLTVQITITVEEPTPVVPTGTLALVSSPTIALTADDLGYSGNPIAQFPSEVGAVLEDGTAVRLPLAFDEWEVTDELLNLFDSGTYPLESQFTLELPGDGSITNPQNLAPTVTVVLTDGARLPSVASVQTPASISVPLDTAADQLGLPEQVPVTLSDDTAAQAAVTWYTGNYRANTPGQYTISGLLTPPENAVDPAGTAVSITVTVEEAAPQPVASPVIAPNGGSFTGSQSVTLTCADTDAVLYYTTDGTQPTRDSIRYTGPFTLTESATVQVFAVLDGRPDSAVVSAQFTRLSSGTSGGGSSSSTSSGNKTQTTTNSDGSTTTTVTKPDGTVTETTKYPDGSKEVVETAKDGTKTTTRTDTAGNQTQVIAKADGSSVTTFQQKDGSSATTTQSADGHLESKVTLSAAAQAGETVVLPIPELPVTTRRDEAPTVTVSLSGSDPVRVEIPVADVTPGTVAVLVAADGTEKILSASIPTQTGMAVTLSDGDTVKILDNAKTFSDVPASHWGADAVAFASSRELFSGTGDGRFSPDISLSRGMLAQVLYNLQGRPASESATFSDVPLNAWYAQAASWASEAGIFAGYGDGSFGPEDPITREQLAVALYRYAGAPETEGDLSAFSDGASVSPYARTALAWAVENGIFQGNGSGVLAPQGSATRAQVAQVMRQAMRL
;
A
#
# COMPACT_ATOMS: atom_id res chain seq x y z
N MET A 1 0.82 29.05 28.15
CA MET A 1 1.46 29.23 26.83
C MET A 1 2.78 28.46 26.66
N PHE A 2 3.61 28.26 27.70
CA PHE A 2 4.86 27.46 27.62
C PHE A 2 4.77 26.02 28.19
N ARG A 3 3.57 25.43 28.25
CA ARG A 3 3.35 24.04 28.71
C ARG A 3 2.56 23.15 27.73
N ARG A 4 2.19 23.67 26.55
CA ARG A 4 1.47 22.91 25.49
C ARG A 4 2.39 22.37 24.37
N ILE A 5 3.71 22.55 24.48
CA ILE A 5 4.68 22.14 23.45
C ILE A 5 5.40 20.82 23.79
N ALA A 6 5.23 20.30 25.01
CA ALA A 6 5.86 19.03 25.42
C ALA A 6 4.91 17.81 25.35
N GLY A 7 3.60 18.02 25.18
CA GLY A 7 2.60 16.93 25.08
C GLY A 7 2.20 16.55 23.65
N LEU A 8 2.53 17.39 22.66
CA LEU A 8 2.26 17.11 21.23
C LEU A 8 3.37 16.30 20.54
N LEU A 9 4.44 15.97 21.26
CA LEU A 9 5.60 15.22 20.74
C LEU A 9 5.60 13.74 21.17
N LEU A 10 4.53 13.26 21.81
CA LEU A 10 4.38 11.83 22.19
C LEU A 10 3.19 11.13 21.52
N ALA A 11 2.25 11.87 20.90
CA ALA A 11 1.08 11.29 20.22
C ALA A 11 1.22 11.19 18.68
N ALA A 12 2.35 11.65 18.11
CA ALA A 12 2.59 11.59 16.67
C ALA A 12 3.39 10.34 16.23
N SER A 13 3.41 9.29 17.04
CA SER A 13 4.20 8.07 16.79
C SER A 13 3.36 6.80 16.55
N VAL A 14 2.03 6.92 16.40
CA VAL A 14 1.13 5.76 16.17
C VAL A 14 0.47 5.75 14.79
N ALA A 15 0.71 6.75 13.95
CA ALA A 15 0.20 6.77 12.56
C ALA A 15 1.36 6.68 11.54
N LEU A 16 1.90 5.48 11.36
CA LEU A 16 2.68 5.12 10.16
C LEU A 16 2.21 3.76 9.66
N GLY A 17 1.52 3.78 8.52
CA GLY A 17 1.13 2.58 7.79
C GLY A 17 2.31 1.89 7.10
N THR A 18 2.14 0.58 6.94
CA THR A 18 2.80 -0.33 5.99
C THR A 18 4.33 -0.31 5.97
N LEU A 19 4.94 -1.19 6.78
CA LEU A 19 6.26 -1.75 6.50
C LEU A 19 6.13 -2.70 5.29
N PRO A 20 6.92 -2.57 4.22
CA PRO A 20 7.05 -3.65 3.27
C PRO A 20 7.86 -4.79 3.92
N ALA A 21 7.46 -6.03 3.69
CA ALA A 21 8.25 -7.24 3.98
C ALA A 21 9.52 -7.28 3.11
N ALA A 22 10.45 -6.36 3.35
CA ALA A 22 11.84 -6.53 3.02
C ALA A 22 12.46 -7.28 4.21
N ALA A 23 13.13 -8.40 3.94
CA ALA A 23 14.09 -9.00 4.84
C ALA A 23 15.23 -7.98 5.13
N LEU A 24 14.93 -7.01 5.98
CA LEU A 24 15.91 -6.32 6.79
C LEU A 24 16.45 -7.40 7.73
N ALA A 25 17.71 -7.78 7.54
CA ALA A 25 18.46 -8.33 8.65
C ALA A 25 18.55 -7.23 9.73
N ALA A 26 17.51 -7.11 10.54
CA ALA A 26 17.61 -6.46 11.83
C ALA A 26 18.69 -7.23 12.62
N PRO A 27 19.51 -6.55 13.43
CA PRO A 27 20.45 -7.27 14.27
C PRO A 27 19.62 -8.07 15.28
N SER A 28 19.36 -9.36 15.01
CA SER A 28 18.68 -10.24 15.96
C SER A 28 19.57 -10.33 17.18
N LEU A 29 19.16 -9.68 18.28
CA LEU A 29 19.86 -9.84 19.54
C LEU A 29 19.83 -11.35 19.86
N PRO A 30 20.99 -12.00 20.05
CA PRO A 30 21.02 -13.43 20.35
C PRO A 30 20.36 -13.73 21.70
N THR A 31 20.18 -12.72 22.55
CA THR A 31 19.57 -12.83 23.88
C THR A 31 18.75 -11.59 24.19
N TYR A 32 17.60 -11.78 24.84
CA TYR A 32 16.78 -10.69 25.36
C TYR A 32 16.07 -11.13 26.65
N ASP A 33 15.97 -10.25 27.64
CA ASP A 33 15.41 -10.57 28.95
C ASP A 33 14.71 -9.36 29.57
N LEU A 34 13.37 -9.36 29.57
CA LEU A 34 12.57 -8.26 30.11
C LEU A 34 12.73 -8.03 31.61
N ARG A 35 13.27 -9.00 32.36
CA ARG A 35 13.59 -8.82 33.78
C ARG A 35 14.70 -7.79 33.95
N THR A 36 15.65 -7.75 33.02
CA THR A 36 16.75 -6.77 33.01
C THR A 36 16.22 -5.39 32.63
N ASP A 37 15.21 -5.33 31.77
CA ASP A 37 14.58 -4.09 31.33
C ASP A 37 13.52 -3.56 32.33
N HIS A 38 13.26 -4.29 33.42
CA HIS A 38 12.20 -3.99 34.40
C HIS A 38 10.80 -3.87 33.78
N ALA A 39 10.56 -4.57 32.66
CA ALA A 39 9.31 -4.54 31.89
C ALA A 39 8.49 -5.83 32.04
N VAL A 40 8.68 -6.54 33.15
CA VAL A 40 7.92 -7.74 33.51
C VAL A 40 7.72 -7.81 35.02
N THR A 41 6.49 -8.06 35.45
CA THR A 41 6.09 -8.20 36.86
C THR A 41 6.45 -9.58 37.42
N PRO A 42 6.52 -9.77 38.76
CA PRO A 42 6.81 -11.07 39.36
C PRO A 42 5.79 -12.16 38.98
N ALA A 43 6.20 -13.42 38.98
CA ALA A 43 5.30 -14.55 38.74
C ALA A 43 4.24 -14.70 39.86
N ARG A 44 3.01 -15.04 39.47
CA ARG A 44 1.88 -15.30 40.38
C ARG A 44 1.61 -16.80 40.50
N ASN A 45 0.61 -17.18 41.29
CA ASN A 45 0.32 -18.59 41.60
C ASN A 45 -1.15 -18.94 41.37
N GLN A 46 -1.44 -19.69 40.30
CA GLN A 46 -2.79 -20.17 39.98
C GLN A 46 -3.26 -21.33 40.86
N GLY A 47 -2.33 -21.99 41.58
CA GLY A 47 -2.60 -23.22 42.31
C GLY A 47 -3.02 -24.36 41.37
N ARG A 48 -4.05 -25.12 41.76
CA ARG A 48 -4.55 -26.25 40.96
C ARG A 48 -5.70 -25.89 40.02
N TYR A 49 -6.05 -24.61 39.91
CA TYR A 49 -7.10 -24.16 39.00
C TYR A 49 -6.62 -24.16 37.55
N GLY A 50 -7.57 -24.15 36.61
CA GLY A 50 -7.32 -24.22 35.17
C GLY A 50 -6.95 -22.87 34.54
N ASP A 51 -6.51 -21.89 35.33
CA ASP A 51 -6.60 -20.47 34.97
C ASP A 51 -5.33 -19.94 34.28
N CYS A 52 -4.43 -20.82 33.85
CA CYS A 52 -3.15 -20.45 33.21
C CYS A 52 -3.33 -19.47 32.03
N TRP A 53 -4.44 -19.58 31.29
CA TRP A 53 -4.82 -18.68 30.20
C TRP A 53 -4.98 -17.23 30.66
N ALA A 54 -5.61 -17.00 31.82
CA ALA A 54 -5.82 -15.67 32.39
C ALA A 54 -4.49 -15.06 32.86
N PHE A 55 -3.66 -15.86 33.56
CA PHE A 55 -2.34 -15.40 34.01
C PHE A 55 -1.39 -15.11 32.85
N ALA A 56 -1.41 -15.91 31.78
CA ALA A 56 -0.57 -15.66 30.59
C ALA A 56 -0.98 -14.36 29.90
N ALA A 57 -2.29 -14.14 29.72
CA ALA A 57 -2.82 -12.91 29.12
C ALA A 57 -2.54 -11.69 30.00
N MET A 58 -2.78 -11.75 31.31
CA MET A 58 -2.47 -10.66 32.24
C MET A 58 -0.98 -10.37 32.31
N ALA A 59 -0.12 -11.39 32.34
CA ALA A 59 1.32 -11.18 32.29
C ALA A 59 1.79 -10.49 30.99
N ALA A 60 1.19 -10.83 29.85
CA ALA A 60 1.43 -10.13 28.58
C ALA A 60 0.96 -8.67 28.63
N LEU A 61 -0.22 -8.42 29.19
CA LEU A 61 -0.79 -7.07 29.34
C LEU A 61 0.01 -6.19 30.31
N GLU A 62 0.40 -6.71 31.47
CA GLU A 62 1.25 -6.02 32.43
C GLU A 62 2.60 -5.65 31.81
N SER A 63 3.19 -6.57 31.05
CA SER A 63 4.43 -6.30 30.33
C SER A 63 4.24 -5.23 29.26
N ALA A 64 3.13 -5.23 28.54
CA ALA A 64 2.80 -4.19 27.55
C ALA A 64 2.65 -2.81 28.18
N ILE A 65 1.92 -2.70 29.31
CA ILE A 65 1.77 -1.45 30.07
C ILE A 65 3.14 -0.89 30.47
N LEU A 66 4.03 -1.74 31.00
CA LEU A 66 5.37 -1.33 31.43
C LEU A 66 6.27 -0.98 30.24
N LYS A 67 6.26 -1.79 29.19
CA LYS A 67 7.13 -1.66 28.02
C LYS A 67 6.80 -0.44 27.18
N GLN A 68 5.51 -0.17 26.99
CA GLN A 68 5.00 0.97 26.21
C GLN A 68 4.96 2.25 27.06
N GLY A 69 5.16 2.16 28.38
CA GLY A 69 5.20 3.32 29.28
C GLY A 69 3.81 3.96 29.48
N VAL A 70 2.75 3.16 29.38
CA VAL A 70 1.34 3.59 29.45
C VAL A 70 1.04 4.33 30.75
N ASP A 71 1.55 3.80 31.87
CA ASP A 71 1.40 4.43 33.18
C ASP A 71 2.76 4.58 33.86
N PRO A 72 3.38 5.77 33.80
CA PRO A 72 4.68 6.00 34.42
C PRO A 72 4.62 6.00 35.96
N SER A 73 3.44 5.88 36.57
CA SER A 73 3.28 5.83 38.04
C SER A 73 3.41 4.42 38.63
N VAL A 74 3.34 3.38 37.79
CA VAL A 74 3.52 1.98 38.20
C VAL A 74 4.90 1.45 37.78
N THR A 75 5.30 0.36 38.42
CA THR A 75 6.55 -0.37 38.17
C THR A 75 6.25 -1.86 38.15
N ALA A 76 7.21 -2.68 37.71
CA ALA A 76 7.12 -4.13 37.78
C ALA A 76 6.74 -4.69 39.16
N ASP A 77 7.12 -4.00 40.25
CA ASP A 77 6.81 -4.42 41.63
C ASP A 77 5.45 -3.93 42.14
N THR A 78 4.79 -3.02 41.43
CA THR A 78 3.56 -2.35 41.90
C THR A 78 2.35 -2.57 41.00
N LEU A 79 2.56 -2.94 39.75
CA LEU A 79 1.49 -3.36 38.84
C LEU A 79 1.10 -4.82 39.13
N ASP A 80 -0.20 -5.02 39.39
CA ASP A 80 -0.78 -6.33 39.72
C ASP A 80 -2.25 -6.37 39.26
N LEU A 81 -2.50 -7.01 38.13
CA LEU A 81 -3.84 -7.16 37.56
C LEU A 81 -4.54 -8.41 38.10
N SER A 82 -5.87 -8.37 38.23
CA SER A 82 -6.66 -9.47 38.79
C SER A 82 -7.01 -10.51 37.73
N GLU A 83 -6.41 -11.69 37.82
CA GLU A 83 -6.88 -12.86 37.07
C GLU A 83 -8.22 -13.40 37.61
N ASP A 84 -8.50 -13.20 38.89
CA ASP A 84 -9.71 -13.72 39.55
C ASP A 84 -10.99 -13.10 38.99
N HIS A 85 -10.96 -11.80 38.67
CA HIS A 85 -12.09 -11.14 38.02
C HIS A 85 -12.26 -11.61 36.56
N MET A 86 -11.16 -11.74 35.80
CA MET A 86 -11.22 -12.26 34.43
C MET A 86 -11.79 -13.70 34.39
N ASP A 87 -11.32 -14.57 35.28
CA ASP A 87 -11.80 -15.96 35.40
C ASP A 87 -13.30 -16.06 35.68
N ARG A 88 -13.89 -15.10 36.40
CA ARG A 88 -15.32 -15.13 36.75
C ARG A 88 -16.22 -14.38 35.77
N HIS A 89 -15.68 -13.38 35.07
CA HIS A 89 -16.46 -12.42 34.28
C HIS A 89 -16.17 -12.46 32.78
N HIS A 90 -15.48 -13.50 32.28
CA HIS A 90 -15.20 -13.66 30.85
C HIS A 90 -16.43 -13.91 29.96
N GLY A 91 -17.62 -14.08 30.53
CA GLY A 91 -18.90 -14.16 29.80
C GLY A 91 -19.26 -15.53 29.20
N PHE A 92 -18.28 -16.38 28.88
CA PHE A 92 -18.54 -17.77 28.43
C PHE A 92 -18.94 -18.71 29.60
N ASP A 93 -19.78 -19.73 29.34
CA ASP A 93 -20.10 -20.77 30.35
C ASP A 93 -19.33 -22.08 30.02
N TYR A 94 -18.07 -22.15 30.47
CA TYR A 94 -17.20 -23.32 30.30
C TYR A 94 -17.25 -24.28 31.51
N GLY A 95 -18.22 -24.12 32.41
CA GLY A 95 -18.31 -24.88 33.65
C GLY A 95 -17.38 -24.37 34.76
N PRO A 96 -17.11 -25.17 35.80
CA PRO A 96 -16.33 -24.71 36.96
C PRO A 96 -14.87 -24.42 36.57
N ARG A 97 -14.21 -23.51 37.33
CA ARG A 97 -12.79 -23.07 37.30
C ARG A 97 -11.69 -24.16 37.14
N LEU A 98 -12.07 -25.43 37.10
CA LEU A 98 -11.18 -26.59 36.92
C LEU A 98 -11.12 -27.11 35.48
N VAL A 99 -11.95 -26.60 34.57
CA VAL A 99 -12.07 -27.12 33.18
C VAL A 99 -10.98 -26.55 32.25
N GLY A 100 -10.34 -25.44 32.63
CA GLY A 100 -9.37 -24.73 31.79
C GLY A 100 -10.04 -23.73 30.84
N GLY A 101 -9.25 -22.85 30.25
CA GLY A 101 -9.73 -21.81 29.33
C GLY A 101 -8.81 -21.62 28.12
N ARG A 102 -9.16 -20.65 27.27
CA ARG A 102 -8.50 -20.36 26.00
C ARG A 102 -8.38 -18.85 25.78
N TYR A 103 -7.67 -18.43 24.73
CA TYR A 103 -7.38 -17.02 24.46
C TYR A 103 -8.63 -16.18 24.19
N GLU A 104 -9.68 -16.78 23.62
CA GLU A 104 -10.93 -16.11 23.29
C GLU A 104 -11.56 -15.51 24.56
N LEU A 105 -11.52 -16.24 25.69
CA LEU A 105 -12.06 -15.77 26.97
C LEU A 105 -11.35 -14.50 27.45
N ALA A 106 -10.01 -14.47 27.34
CA ALA A 106 -9.22 -13.32 27.76
C ALA A 106 -9.44 -12.11 26.84
N LEU A 107 -9.39 -12.33 25.52
CA LEU A 107 -9.52 -11.25 24.55
C LEU A 107 -10.92 -10.65 24.53
N SER A 108 -11.98 -11.47 24.58
CA SER A 108 -13.36 -10.96 24.62
C SER A 108 -13.60 -10.15 25.89
N TYR A 109 -13.10 -10.60 27.05
CA TYR A 109 -13.19 -9.84 28.31
C TYR A 109 -12.48 -8.48 28.23
N LEU A 110 -11.24 -8.45 27.75
CA LEU A 110 -10.44 -7.23 27.67
C LEU A 110 -10.97 -6.24 26.63
N LEU A 111 -11.31 -6.72 25.43
CA LEU A 111 -11.75 -5.88 24.31
C LEU A 111 -13.21 -5.43 24.43
N ARG A 112 -14.01 -6.10 25.26
CA ARG A 112 -15.36 -5.63 25.64
C ARG A 112 -15.31 -4.51 26.69
N GLY A 113 -14.18 -4.34 27.37
CA GLY A 113 -14.00 -3.31 28.39
C GLY A 113 -14.46 -3.72 29.80
N ASP A 114 -14.57 -5.02 30.09
CA ASP A 114 -14.95 -5.50 31.45
C ASP A 114 -13.76 -5.54 32.43
N GLY A 115 -12.56 -5.22 31.95
CA GLY A 115 -11.37 -5.10 32.76
C GLY A 115 -10.15 -4.68 31.93
N PRO A 116 -8.93 -4.86 32.45
CA PRO A 116 -8.59 -5.59 33.69
C PRO A 116 -8.94 -4.81 34.96
N TYR A 117 -9.09 -5.49 36.11
CA TYR A 117 -9.11 -4.85 37.43
C TYR A 117 -7.78 -5.07 38.15
N LEU A 118 -7.55 -4.37 39.26
CA LEU A 118 -6.39 -4.62 40.12
C LEU A 118 -6.61 -5.84 41.02
N GLU A 119 -5.55 -6.62 41.25
CA GLU A 119 -5.54 -7.75 42.18
C GLU A 119 -5.90 -7.32 43.62
N SER A 120 -5.64 -6.07 43.99
CA SER A 120 -6.05 -5.54 45.30
C SER A 120 -7.56 -5.42 45.49
N ASP A 121 -8.33 -5.30 44.42
CA ASP A 121 -9.79 -5.18 44.46
C ASP A 121 -10.46 -6.56 44.39
N TYR A 122 -9.92 -7.44 43.54
CA TYR A 122 -10.39 -8.80 43.34
C TYR A 122 -9.23 -9.80 43.52
N PRO A 123 -8.85 -10.10 44.77
CA PRO A 123 -7.69 -10.94 45.05
C PRO A 123 -7.93 -12.41 44.70
N TYR A 124 -6.98 -13.00 44.01
CA TYR A 124 -6.95 -14.40 43.66
C TYR A 124 -6.83 -15.30 44.89
N VAL A 125 -7.83 -16.17 45.07
CA VAL A 125 -7.87 -17.08 46.24
C VAL A 125 -7.45 -18.49 45.83
N LEU A 126 -6.29 -18.94 46.34
CA LEU A 126 -5.82 -20.30 46.16
C LEU A 126 -6.84 -21.33 46.69
N PRO A 127 -7.01 -22.49 46.02
CA PRO A 127 -7.88 -23.56 46.53
C PRO A 127 -7.40 -24.05 47.90
N GLU A 128 -8.31 -24.23 48.87
CA GLU A 128 -7.98 -24.94 50.12
C GLU A 128 -7.45 -26.33 49.77
N GLU A 129 -6.30 -26.72 50.35
CA GLU A 129 -5.69 -28.03 50.08
C GLU A 129 -6.66 -29.17 50.41
N ALA A 130 -7.33 -29.70 49.39
CA ALA A 130 -8.03 -30.97 49.52
C ALA A 130 -6.96 -32.06 49.76
N THR A 131 -6.92 -32.58 50.99
CA THR A 131 -6.01 -33.65 51.45
C THR A 131 -6.21 -35.01 50.73
N SER A 132 -6.87 -35.04 49.58
CA SER A 132 -7.19 -36.26 48.83
C SER A 132 -6.47 -36.29 47.47
N PRO A 133 -5.67 -37.33 47.17
CA PRO A 133 -4.90 -37.45 45.93
C PRO A 133 -5.75 -37.79 44.68
N THR A 134 -7.07 -37.57 44.73
CA THR A 134 -7.96 -37.80 43.58
C THR A 134 -9.23 -36.96 43.71
N PRO A 135 -9.31 -35.78 43.09
CA PRO A 135 -10.58 -35.10 42.92
C PRO A 135 -11.26 -35.69 41.67
N THR A 136 -11.96 -36.81 41.84
CA THR A 136 -12.98 -37.22 40.87
C THR A 136 -14.24 -36.39 41.17
N GLY A 137 -14.40 -35.26 40.47
CA GLY A 137 -15.64 -34.50 40.40
C GLY A 137 -16.10 -33.77 41.68
N SER A 138 -16.39 -32.49 41.53
CA SER A 138 -17.41 -31.71 42.28
C SER A 138 -17.14 -31.15 43.68
N ALA A 139 -15.92 -31.07 44.22
CA ALA A 139 -15.75 -30.49 45.58
C ALA A 139 -14.45 -29.72 45.86
N LEU A 140 -13.99 -28.87 44.94
CA LEU A 140 -13.27 -27.67 45.37
C LEU A 140 -14.31 -26.55 45.47
N SER A 141 -14.60 -26.07 46.67
CA SER A 141 -15.47 -24.92 46.86
C SER A 141 -14.72 -23.68 46.43
N VAL A 142 -15.15 -23.04 45.34
CA VAL A 142 -14.65 -21.71 44.96
C VAL A 142 -15.10 -20.72 46.04
N PRO A 143 -14.18 -20.00 46.70
CA PRO A 143 -14.53 -18.96 47.66
C PRO A 143 -15.42 -17.89 47.02
N GLU A 144 -16.26 -17.24 47.83
CA GLU A 144 -17.07 -16.11 47.37
C GLU A 144 -16.16 -14.99 46.86
N GLU A 145 -16.57 -14.36 45.75
CA GLU A 145 -15.86 -13.24 45.15
C GLU A 145 -15.78 -12.05 46.10
N ALA A 146 -14.66 -11.34 46.08
CA ALA A 146 -14.54 -10.10 46.81
C ALA A 146 -15.53 -9.07 46.25
N THR A 147 -16.21 -8.34 47.14
CA THR A 147 -17.06 -7.21 46.76
C THR A 147 -16.34 -5.91 47.10
N PRO A 148 -15.44 -5.40 46.25
CA PRO A 148 -14.72 -4.17 46.50
C PRO A 148 -15.68 -2.97 46.56
N THR A 149 -15.25 -1.92 47.24
CA THR A 149 -16.03 -0.67 47.32
C THR A 149 -15.52 0.26 46.22
N ASP A 150 -16.30 0.44 45.15
CA ASP A 150 -16.00 1.35 44.02
C ASP A 150 -14.76 0.94 43.20
N PRO A 151 -14.71 -0.29 42.66
CA PRO A 151 -13.58 -0.74 41.86
C PRO A 151 -13.53 0.02 40.52
N VAL A 152 -12.32 0.33 40.04
CA VAL A 152 -12.11 1.05 38.78
C VAL A 152 -11.26 0.21 37.85
N ILE A 153 -11.66 0.14 36.57
CA ILE A 153 -10.86 -0.46 35.50
C ILE A 153 -9.74 0.52 35.17
N PRO A 154 -8.45 0.21 35.43
CA PRO A 154 -7.37 1.16 35.28
C PRO A 154 -6.82 1.26 33.84
N TYR A 155 -7.15 0.29 32.98
CA TYR A 155 -6.63 0.20 31.61
C TYR A 155 -7.68 -0.29 30.62
N GLN A 156 -7.61 0.17 29.38
CA GLN A 156 -8.44 -0.28 28.26
C GLN A 156 -7.54 -0.80 27.14
N VAL A 157 -7.81 -2.01 26.64
CA VAL A 157 -7.06 -2.60 25.51
C VAL A 157 -7.68 -2.11 24.20
N LEU A 158 -6.84 -1.55 23.32
CA LEU A 158 -7.28 -0.96 22.05
C LEU A 158 -6.66 -1.65 20.82
N GLY A 159 -5.61 -2.44 21.01
CA GLY A 159 -4.93 -3.16 19.93
C GLY A 159 -4.32 -4.49 20.37
N VAL A 160 -4.46 -5.50 19.53
CA VAL A 160 -3.93 -6.86 19.75
C VAL A 160 -3.36 -7.37 18.44
N GLN A 161 -2.15 -7.92 18.44
CA GLN A 161 -1.57 -8.60 17.29
C GLN A 161 -1.59 -10.11 17.52
N PHE A 162 -2.08 -10.85 16.53
CA PHE A 162 -1.94 -12.31 16.41
C PHE A 162 -0.66 -12.62 15.65
N LEU A 163 0.12 -13.56 16.18
CA LEU A 163 1.36 -14.01 15.56
C LEU A 163 1.15 -15.40 14.97
N GLU A 164 1.88 -15.69 13.89
CA GLU A 164 1.78 -16.96 13.18
C GLU A 164 2.09 -18.14 14.11
N ASN A 165 1.33 -19.22 13.97
CA ASN A 165 1.59 -20.45 14.73
C ASN A 165 2.88 -21.11 14.24
N VAL A 166 3.77 -21.45 15.18
CA VAL A 166 5.01 -22.16 14.84
C VAL A 166 4.89 -23.61 15.28
N ASN A 167 5.08 -24.55 14.34
CA ASN A 167 5.18 -25.97 14.67
C ASN A 167 6.56 -26.28 15.30
N ALA A 168 6.65 -26.04 16.61
CA ALA A 168 7.89 -26.12 17.38
C ALA A 168 8.66 -27.45 17.23
N LEU A 169 7.93 -28.58 17.13
CA LEU A 169 8.55 -29.91 17.02
C LEU A 169 9.22 -30.16 15.66
N GLU A 170 8.89 -29.37 14.64
CA GLU A 170 9.48 -29.46 13.30
C GLU A 170 10.61 -28.45 13.07
N LEU A 171 10.90 -27.59 14.06
CA LEU A 171 12.00 -26.64 13.95
C LEU A 171 13.35 -27.35 13.84
N THR A 172 14.20 -26.83 12.97
CA THR A 172 15.57 -27.30 12.75
C THR A 172 16.55 -26.15 12.99
N ALA A 173 17.85 -26.43 13.05
CA ALA A 173 18.86 -25.39 13.22
C ALA A 173 18.81 -24.33 12.10
N ASP A 174 18.38 -24.71 10.90
CA ASP A 174 18.31 -23.81 9.74
C ASP A 174 17.00 -23.01 9.70
N THR A 175 15.90 -23.57 10.21
CA THR A 175 14.56 -22.94 10.14
C THR A 175 14.19 -22.14 11.38
N VAL A 176 14.79 -22.45 12.54
CA VAL A 176 14.38 -21.90 13.84
C VAL A 176 14.39 -20.37 13.86
N GLN A 177 15.45 -19.72 13.37
CA GLN A 177 15.59 -18.27 13.50
C GLN A 177 14.57 -17.50 12.67
N ALA A 178 14.25 -17.97 11.46
CA ALA A 178 13.23 -17.35 10.63
C ALA A 178 11.83 -17.54 11.22
N ALA A 179 11.52 -18.76 11.69
CA ALA A 179 10.19 -19.09 12.22
C ALA A 179 9.82 -18.30 13.48
N ILE A 180 10.80 -18.01 14.35
CA ILE A 180 10.53 -17.35 15.64
C ILE A 180 10.80 -15.84 15.64
N ALA A 181 11.30 -15.28 14.53
CA ALA A 181 11.62 -13.85 14.44
C ALA A 181 10.41 -12.96 14.75
N PRO A 182 9.19 -13.22 14.24
CA PRO A 182 8.02 -12.39 14.56
C PRO A 182 7.70 -12.37 16.07
N THR A 183 7.84 -13.50 16.76
CA THR A 183 7.66 -13.59 18.21
C THR A 183 8.72 -12.77 18.96
N LYS A 184 9.98 -12.81 18.53
CA LYS A 184 11.06 -11.99 19.13
C LYS A 184 10.81 -10.49 18.93
N GLU A 185 10.39 -10.09 17.74
CA GLU A 185 10.09 -8.70 17.40
C GLU A 185 8.92 -8.17 18.24
N ALA A 186 7.84 -8.95 18.35
CA ALA A 186 6.71 -8.62 19.19
C ALA A 186 7.10 -8.43 20.66
N ILE A 187 8.01 -9.28 21.17
CA ILE A 187 8.52 -9.14 22.55
C ILE A 187 9.31 -7.83 22.71
N MET A 188 10.21 -7.54 21.78
CA MET A 188 11.03 -6.33 21.83
C MET A 188 10.21 -5.04 21.73
N GLN A 189 9.14 -5.07 20.93
CA GLN A 189 8.32 -3.90 20.64
C GLN A 189 7.23 -3.69 21.69
N TYR A 190 6.49 -4.74 22.02
CA TYR A 190 5.23 -4.63 22.75
C TYR A 190 5.26 -5.21 24.16
N GLY A 191 6.32 -5.91 24.57
CA GLY A 191 6.43 -6.48 25.91
C GLY A 191 6.47 -8.00 25.86
N ALA A 192 5.51 -8.69 26.46
CA ALA A 192 5.50 -10.15 26.46
C ALA A 192 4.45 -10.71 25.49
N VAL A 193 4.69 -11.92 24.99
CA VAL A 193 3.78 -12.65 24.11
C VAL A 193 3.09 -13.75 24.91
N SER A 194 1.76 -13.76 24.93
CA SER A 194 1.00 -14.88 25.49
C SER A 194 1.01 -16.04 24.51
N THR A 195 1.30 -17.25 24.99
CA THR A 195 1.32 -18.46 24.16
C THR A 195 0.88 -19.69 24.93
N ASN A 196 0.47 -20.72 24.21
CA ASN A 196 0.24 -22.04 24.79
C ASN A 196 1.50 -22.90 24.76
N LEU A 197 1.52 -23.96 25.58
CA LEU A 197 2.42 -25.10 25.45
C LEU A 197 1.79 -26.37 26.04
N TYR A 198 2.46 -27.51 25.82
CA TYR A 198 2.16 -28.71 26.58
C TYR A 198 3.08 -28.85 27.79
N GLN A 199 2.52 -28.73 28.98
CA GLN A 199 3.18 -28.94 30.28
C GLN A 199 2.94 -30.38 30.77
N ALA A 200 4.01 -31.18 30.78
CA ALA A 200 3.94 -32.58 31.18
C ALA A 200 3.78 -32.73 32.70
N HIS A 201 2.74 -33.46 33.12
CA HIS A 201 2.50 -33.81 34.52
C HIS A 201 3.15 -35.15 34.86
N ASP A 202 3.57 -35.33 36.12
CA ASP A 202 4.09 -36.62 36.62
C ASP A 202 2.99 -37.55 37.18
N GLY A 203 1.73 -37.14 37.03
CA GLY A 203 0.56 -37.88 37.51
C GLY A 203 0.41 -37.93 39.03
N SER A 204 1.29 -37.26 39.78
CA SER A 204 1.26 -37.23 41.26
C SER A 204 0.18 -36.30 41.82
N GLY A 205 -0.38 -35.45 40.95
CA GLY A 205 -1.30 -34.39 41.34
C GLY A 205 -0.64 -33.36 42.23
N THR A 206 0.67 -33.12 42.14
CA THR A 206 1.35 -32.01 42.83
C THR A 206 1.48 -30.80 41.92
N PHE A 207 1.34 -29.61 42.50
CA PHE A 207 1.62 -28.31 41.89
C PHE A 207 2.73 -27.64 42.72
N PRO A 208 3.81 -27.11 42.15
CA PRO A 208 4.07 -26.90 40.72
C PRO A 208 4.35 -28.19 39.94
N TYR A 209 4.21 -28.15 38.62
CA TYR A 209 4.47 -29.25 37.71
C TYR A 209 5.97 -29.39 37.45
N THR A 210 6.59 -30.43 38.02
CA THR A 210 8.05 -30.65 37.97
C THR A 210 8.39 -32.04 37.46
N ASN A 211 7.74 -32.49 36.38
CA ASN A 211 8.02 -33.82 35.82
C ASN A 211 9.50 -33.94 35.44
N ALA A 212 10.25 -34.75 36.20
CA ALA A 212 11.70 -34.85 36.10
C ALA A 212 12.21 -35.41 34.75
N ALA A 213 11.33 -35.97 33.91
CA ALA A 213 11.69 -36.36 32.55
C ALA A 213 11.85 -35.14 31.63
N TYR A 214 11.08 -34.08 31.86
CA TYR A 214 10.95 -32.94 30.94
C TYR A 214 11.42 -31.62 31.55
N TYR A 215 11.51 -31.53 32.88
CA TYR A 215 11.96 -30.36 33.61
C TYR A 215 13.27 -30.62 34.37
N ASN A 216 14.28 -29.78 34.14
CA ASN A 216 15.53 -29.76 34.90
C ASN A 216 15.50 -28.64 35.96
N PRO A 217 15.43 -28.99 37.26
CA PRO A 217 15.38 -27.99 38.32
C PRO A 217 16.71 -27.25 38.57
N ASP A 218 17.86 -27.81 38.17
CA ASP A 218 19.17 -27.18 38.40
C ASP A 218 19.40 -25.98 37.49
N THR A 219 18.80 -26.01 36.30
CA THR A 219 18.93 -24.98 35.26
C THR A 219 17.61 -24.24 34.99
N ALA A 220 16.52 -24.66 35.65
CA ALA A 220 15.16 -24.22 35.39
C ALA A 220 14.80 -24.32 33.90
N ALA A 221 15.10 -25.47 33.27
CA ALA A 221 14.92 -25.68 31.83
C ALA A 221 13.90 -26.78 31.53
N TYR A 222 12.98 -26.53 30.62
CA TYR A 222 11.87 -27.40 30.22
C TYR A 222 11.86 -27.69 28.72
N TYR A 223 11.67 -28.96 28.37
CA TYR A 223 11.46 -29.39 27.00
C TYR A 223 10.59 -30.64 26.98
N CYS A 224 9.42 -30.56 26.33
CA CYS A 224 8.60 -31.72 25.98
C CYS A 224 8.82 -32.11 24.52
N ASP A 225 9.25 -33.33 24.27
CA ASP A 225 9.60 -33.87 22.96
C ASP A 225 8.38 -34.40 22.16
N GLY A 226 7.16 -34.14 22.63
CA GLY A 226 5.93 -34.67 22.05
C GLY A 226 5.67 -36.16 22.33
N ASN A 227 6.46 -36.81 23.19
CA ASN A 227 6.25 -38.21 23.58
C ASN A 227 5.74 -38.37 25.03
N ALA A 228 5.31 -37.28 25.65
CA ALA A 228 4.80 -37.31 27.02
C ALA A 228 3.55 -38.20 27.15
N PRO A 229 3.45 -39.04 28.19
CA PRO A 229 2.26 -39.85 28.43
C PRO A 229 1.00 -38.98 28.53
N GLY A 230 0.00 -39.26 27.69
CA GLY A 230 -1.26 -38.51 27.65
C GLY A 230 -1.26 -37.30 26.71
N TYR A 231 -0.17 -37.03 26.00
CA TYR A 231 -0.14 -36.00 24.96
C TYR A 231 -0.94 -36.44 23.73
N GLU A 232 -1.95 -35.65 23.34
CA GLU A 232 -2.81 -35.89 22.18
C GLU A 232 -2.64 -34.80 21.11
N HIS A 233 -1.46 -34.19 20.99
CA HIS A 233 -1.17 -33.08 20.07
C HIS A 233 -1.97 -31.78 20.37
N VAL A 234 -2.38 -31.58 21.61
CA VAL A 234 -3.11 -30.40 22.07
C VAL A 234 -2.41 -29.80 23.27
N ALA A 235 -2.33 -28.47 23.33
CA ALA A 235 -1.78 -27.74 24.47
C ALA A 235 -2.66 -27.90 25.72
N ASN A 236 -2.05 -27.85 26.91
CA ASN A 236 -2.76 -27.93 28.20
C ASN A 236 -2.36 -26.83 29.19
N HIS A 237 -1.47 -25.92 28.80
CA HIS A 237 -0.96 -24.85 29.65
C HIS A 237 -0.68 -23.59 28.83
N ALA A 238 -0.69 -22.43 29.46
CA ALA A 238 -0.36 -21.14 28.84
C ALA A 238 0.66 -20.38 29.67
N VAL A 239 1.55 -19.63 29.00
CA VAL A 239 2.62 -18.83 29.62
C VAL A 239 2.81 -17.52 28.84
N ALA A 240 3.49 -16.56 29.46
CA ALA A 240 3.97 -15.38 28.75
C ALA A 240 5.46 -15.55 28.41
N ILE A 241 5.81 -15.45 27.14
CA ILE A 241 7.20 -15.36 26.68
C ILE A 241 7.70 -13.94 26.93
N VAL A 242 8.76 -13.82 27.72
CA VAL A 242 9.29 -12.53 28.21
C VAL A 242 10.76 -12.29 27.79
N GLY A 243 11.28 -13.13 26.90
CA GLY A 243 12.67 -13.07 26.46
C GLY A 243 13.12 -14.37 25.79
N TRP A 244 14.38 -14.43 25.41
CA TRP A 244 15.01 -15.59 24.81
C TRP A 244 16.53 -15.58 24.96
N ASP A 245 17.14 -16.75 24.72
CA ASP A 245 18.58 -16.91 24.56
C ASP A 245 18.84 -17.98 23.49
N ASP A 246 19.32 -17.57 22.33
CA ASP A 246 19.64 -18.44 21.18
C ASP A 246 20.82 -19.38 21.45
N SER A 247 21.64 -19.04 22.44
CA SER A 247 22.79 -19.82 22.87
C SER A 247 22.50 -20.69 24.09
N PHE A 248 21.25 -20.74 24.56
CA PHE A 248 20.88 -21.53 25.73
C PHE A 248 21.20 -23.02 25.47
N PRO A 249 22.17 -23.62 26.19
CA PRO A 249 22.67 -24.95 25.85
C PRO A 249 21.60 -26.03 25.97
N LYS A 250 21.46 -26.87 24.93
CA LYS A 250 20.52 -28.01 24.97
C LYS A 250 20.83 -29.03 26.08
N GLU A 251 22.07 -29.06 26.57
CA GLU A 251 22.47 -29.92 27.69
C GLU A 251 21.88 -29.48 29.04
N ASN A 252 21.33 -28.25 29.10
CA ASN A 252 20.65 -27.77 30.30
C ASN A 252 19.27 -28.43 30.48
N PHE A 253 18.68 -29.04 29.46
CA PHE A 253 17.36 -29.67 29.55
C PHE A 253 17.45 -31.13 30.04
N ALA A 254 16.41 -31.60 30.74
CA ALA A 254 16.35 -32.97 31.27
C ALA A 254 16.25 -34.01 30.14
N THR A 255 15.34 -33.78 29.21
CA THR A 255 15.34 -34.37 27.86
C THR A 255 16.02 -33.36 26.94
N GLN A 256 16.95 -33.78 26.08
CA GLN A 256 17.71 -32.83 25.26
C GLN A 256 16.98 -32.53 23.95
N PRO A 257 16.73 -31.25 23.62
CA PRO A 257 16.33 -30.85 22.29
C PRO A 257 17.47 -31.06 21.28
N THR A 258 17.15 -30.97 19.99
CA THR A 258 18.13 -31.17 18.91
C THR A 258 18.97 -29.93 18.64
N ILE A 259 18.43 -28.74 18.95
CA ILE A 259 19.07 -27.43 18.78
C ILE A 259 19.26 -26.73 20.13
N ASP A 260 20.25 -25.84 20.19
CA ASP A 260 20.36 -24.86 21.27
C ASP A 260 19.27 -23.79 21.12
N GLY A 261 18.99 -23.08 22.21
CA GLY A 261 18.06 -21.97 22.21
C GLY A 261 16.80 -22.21 23.02
N ALA A 262 16.37 -21.18 23.74
CA ALA A 262 15.23 -21.26 24.63
C ALA A 262 14.51 -19.92 24.75
N TRP A 263 13.19 -19.99 24.88
CA TRP A 263 12.33 -18.92 25.38
C TRP A 263 12.49 -18.78 26.89
N LEU A 264 12.55 -17.55 27.38
CA LEU A 264 12.35 -17.25 28.80
C LEU A 264 10.86 -17.03 29.03
N CYS A 265 10.21 -17.88 29.81
CA CYS A 265 8.78 -17.81 30.07
C CYS A 265 8.50 -17.43 31.53
N LYS A 266 7.52 -16.53 31.73
CA LYS A 266 6.88 -16.27 33.02
C LYS A 266 5.70 -17.21 33.17
N ASP A 267 5.65 -17.92 34.29
CA ASP A 267 4.63 -18.93 34.59
C ASP A 267 3.77 -18.51 35.79
N ALA A 268 2.63 -19.18 35.96
CA ALA A 268 1.70 -18.99 37.08
C ALA A 268 1.86 -20.06 38.16
N GLN A 269 3.04 -20.67 38.28
CA GLN A 269 3.34 -21.72 39.27
C GLN A 269 3.88 -21.20 40.60
N GLY A 270 3.94 -19.87 40.77
CA GLY A 270 4.45 -19.19 41.94
C GLY A 270 5.96 -19.00 41.94
N SER A 271 6.44 -18.09 42.79
CA SER A 271 7.85 -17.69 42.86
C SER A 271 8.82 -18.79 43.31
N THR A 272 8.32 -19.89 43.90
CA THR A 272 9.18 -21.03 44.28
C THR A 272 9.50 -21.98 43.13
N PHE A 273 8.84 -21.83 41.98
CA PHE A 273 9.11 -22.60 40.77
C PHE A 273 10.18 -21.90 39.92
N GLY A 274 11.00 -22.67 39.20
CA GLY A 274 12.03 -22.11 38.31
C GLY A 274 13.00 -21.13 39.01
N GLN A 275 13.26 -20.02 38.33
CA GLN A 275 14.01 -18.87 38.79
C GLN A 275 13.01 -17.76 39.14
N ASP A 276 12.47 -17.76 40.36
CA ASP A 276 11.47 -16.80 40.83
C ASP A 276 10.16 -16.81 40.00
N GLY A 277 9.77 -18.00 39.54
CA GLY A 277 8.60 -18.27 38.69
C GLY A 277 8.83 -18.10 37.19
N PHE A 278 10.09 -17.90 36.78
CA PHE A 278 10.52 -17.90 35.38
C PHE A 278 11.31 -19.16 35.05
N TYR A 279 11.22 -19.63 33.82
CA TYR A 279 11.94 -20.83 33.39
C TYR A 279 12.21 -20.80 31.88
N TRP A 280 13.22 -21.56 31.46
CA TRP A 280 13.64 -21.65 30.07
C TRP A 280 12.87 -22.78 29.37
N VAL A 281 12.12 -22.46 28.33
CA VAL A 281 11.40 -23.43 27.50
C VAL A 281 12.14 -23.55 26.17
N SER A 282 12.57 -24.76 25.80
CA SER A 282 13.21 -24.97 24.50
C SER A 282 12.31 -24.47 23.37
N TYR A 283 12.90 -23.85 22.33
CA TYR A 283 12.18 -23.50 21.11
C TYR A 283 11.44 -24.70 20.48
N GLN A 284 11.89 -25.92 20.74
CA GLN A 284 11.29 -27.14 20.20
C GLN A 284 10.21 -27.77 21.09
N SER A 285 9.84 -27.16 22.22
CA SER A 285 8.91 -27.79 23.15
C SER A 285 7.51 -27.97 22.54
N ALA A 286 6.88 -29.13 22.75
CA ALA A 286 5.55 -29.43 22.24
C ALA A 286 4.53 -28.33 22.53
N CYS A 287 3.81 -27.91 21.48
CA CYS A 287 2.82 -26.84 21.45
C CYS A 287 3.30 -25.44 21.87
N VAL A 288 4.58 -25.21 22.20
CA VAL A 288 5.06 -23.83 22.44
C VAL A 288 4.85 -23.02 21.16
N THR A 289 4.53 -21.73 21.27
CA THR A 289 4.29 -20.86 20.11
C THR A 289 3.11 -21.31 19.23
N THR A 290 2.19 -22.11 19.80
CA THR A 290 0.85 -22.31 19.24
C THR A 290 -0.11 -21.34 19.91
N THR A 291 -0.93 -20.65 19.13
CA THR A 291 -1.83 -19.58 19.57
C THR A 291 -1.06 -18.45 20.27
N GLN A 292 -0.63 -17.46 19.51
CA GLN A 292 0.25 -16.40 20.00
C GLN A 292 -0.38 -15.03 19.83
N PHE A 293 -0.33 -14.20 20.87
CA PHE A 293 -0.75 -12.80 20.75
C PHE A 293 0.00 -11.87 21.70
N CYS A 294 0.07 -10.59 21.34
CA CYS A 294 0.56 -9.51 22.18
C CYS A 294 -0.36 -8.29 22.09
N PHE A 295 -0.26 -7.39 23.08
CA PHE A 295 -1.05 -6.17 23.12
C PHE A 295 -0.27 -5.03 22.48
N THR A 296 -0.78 -4.50 21.37
CA THR A 296 -0.10 -3.47 20.59
C THR A 296 -0.47 -2.06 21.04
N GLU A 297 -1.62 -1.90 21.70
CA GLU A 297 -2.09 -0.63 22.21
C GLU A 297 -2.95 -0.79 23.47
N VAL A 298 -2.59 -0.02 24.51
CA VAL A 298 -3.29 0.02 25.80
C VAL A 298 -3.39 1.47 26.27
N ALA A 299 -4.59 1.89 26.66
CA ALA A 299 -4.84 3.21 27.25
C ALA A 299 -4.97 3.09 28.77
N LYS A 300 -4.49 4.10 29.50
CA LYS A 300 -4.81 4.29 30.93
C LYS A 300 -6.22 4.87 31.06
N ALA A 301 -6.93 4.55 32.14
CA ALA A 301 -8.31 5.00 32.39
C ALA A 301 -8.58 6.50 32.13
N ASP A 302 -7.64 7.39 32.50
CA ASP A 302 -7.79 8.84 32.30
C ASP A 302 -7.72 9.27 30.82
N ASP A 303 -7.09 8.45 29.98
CA ASP A 303 -6.92 8.64 28.54
C ASP A 303 -7.81 7.68 27.71
N ALA A 304 -8.58 6.82 28.39
CA ALA A 304 -9.44 5.82 27.77
C ALA A 304 -10.79 6.40 27.34
N TYR A 305 -11.46 5.68 26.46
CA TYR A 305 -12.82 6.00 26.03
C TYR A 305 -13.82 5.75 27.17
N SER A 306 -14.81 6.63 27.32
CA SER A 306 -15.83 6.52 28.39
C SER A 306 -16.79 5.36 28.21
N GLY A 307 -16.96 4.91 26.96
CA GLY A 307 -17.90 3.85 26.63
C GLY A 307 -17.58 3.19 25.29
N ILE A 308 -18.12 1.99 25.14
CA ILE A 308 -17.95 1.14 23.95
C ILE A 308 -19.34 0.72 23.46
N ALA A 309 -19.70 1.13 22.25
CA ALA A 309 -20.86 0.64 21.53
C ALA A 309 -20.50 -0.70 20.86
N GLN A 310 -21.21 -1.77 21.21
CA GLN A 310 -20.90 -3.12 20.75
C GLN A 310 -22.09 -4.06 20.87
N HIS A 311 -22.15 -5.04 19.97
CA HIS A 311 -23.12 -6.14 19.97
C HIS A 311 -22.44 -7.52 20.11
N ASP A 312 -21.12 -7.53 20.28
CA ASP A 312 -20.24 -8.69 20.26
C ASP A 312 -19.64 -8.99 21.64
N ALA A 313 -20.53 -9.17 22.62
CA ALA A 313 -20.17 -9.49 23.99
C ALA A 313 -19.30 -10.77 24.08
N LEU A 314 -19.50 -11.73 23.17
CA LEU A 314 -18.73 -12.97 23.06
C LEU A 314 -17.97 -13.03 21.72
N GLY A 315 -17.26 -11.95 21.37
CA GLY A 315 -16.47 -11.88 20.13
C GLY A 315 -15.49 -13.04 19.93
N LEU A 316 -15.02 -13.24 18.69
CA LEU A 316 -14.17 -14.37 18.25
C LEU A 316 -14.84 -15.77 18.30
N SER A 317 -16.17 -15.85 18.35
CA SER A 317 -16.87 -17.15 18.38
C SER A 317 -17.09 -17.79 17.00
N LYS A 318 -17.07 -17.01 15.92
CA LYS A 318 -17.27 -17.45 14.53
C LYS A 318 -16.45 -16.60 13.56
N PHE A 319 -16.00 -17.22 12.48
CA PHE A 319 -15.24 -16.62 11.39
C PHE A 319 -16.01 -16.86 10.10
N MET A 320 -15.97 -15.91 9.17
CA MET A 320 -16.70 -15.96 7.91
C MET A 320 -15.85 -15.44 6.75
N GLY A 321 -15.87 -16.14 5.61
CA GLY A 321 -15.31 -15.65 4.35
C GLY A 321 -16.37 -14.93 3.50
N ASN A 322 -15.97 -14.38 2.36
CA ASN A 322 -16.86 -13.80 1.35
C ASN A 322 -17.63 -14.90 0.57
N ASP A 323 -18.57 -15.56 1.23
CA ASP A 323 -19.32 -16.69 0.66
C ASP A 323 -20.61 -16.29 -0.10
N PHE A 324 -21.03 -15.00 -0.07
CA PHE A 324 -22.31 -14.53 -0.66
C PHE A 324 -22.16 -13.76 -1.97
N SER A 325 -20.93 -13.59 -2.48
CA SER A 325 -20.67 -12.81 -3.67
C SER A 325 -21.12 -13.53 -4.96
N TYR A 326 -22.08 -12.93 -5.65
CA TYR A 326 -22.33 -13.23 -7.06
C TYR A 326 -21.43 -12.32 -7.91
N GLY A 327 -20.23 -12.81 -8.25
CA GLY A 327 -19.22 -12.06 -9.01
C GLY A 327 -18.05 -11.59 -8.14
N ASP A 328 -17.12 -10.84 -8.73
CA ASP A 328 -15.84 -10.42 -8.10
C ASP A 328 -15.98 -9.25 -7.08
N GLU A 329 -17.16 -8.98 -6.50
CA GLU A 329 -17.40 -7.89 -5.52
C GLU A 329 -17.49 -8.40 -4.07
N LEU A 330 -16.86 -7.69 -3.12
CA LEU A 330 -16.85 -8.01 -1.68
C LEU A 330 -18.13 -7.55 -0.96
N ASP A 331 -18.54 -8.27 0.09
CA ASP A 331 -19.70 -7.93 0.92
C ASP A 331 -19.38 -6.79 1.90
N VAL A 332 -20.37 -5.96 2.27
CA VAL A 332 -20.21 -4.91 3.31
C VAL A 332 -21.14 -5.16 4.49
N TYR A 333 -20.59 -5.24 5.70
CA TYR A 333 -21.35 -5.49 6.92
C TYR A 333 -21.47 -4.24 7.78
N PHE A 334 -22.64 -4.00 8.39
CA PHE A 334 -22.92 -2.85 9.24
C PHE A 334 -23.43 -3.27 10.61
N ASN A 335 -22.90 -2.66 11.68
CA ASN A 335 -23.53 -2.67 13.00
C ASN A 335 -24.28 -1.36 13.24
N VAL A 336 -25.49 -1.46 13.78
CA VAL A 336 -26.39 -0.34 14.07
C VAL A 336 -26.50 -0.12 15.57
N PHE A 337 -26.24 1.09 16.02
CA PHE A 337 -26.25 1.45 17.44
C PHE A 337 -27.26 2.57 17.70
N GLU A 338 -27.69 2.68 18.95
CA GLU A 338 -28.51 3.79 19.45
C GLU A 338 -27.78 4.45 20.62
N ALA A 339 -27.55 5.77 20.53
CA ALA A 339 -26.83 6.49 21.59
C ALA A 339 -27.68 6.55 22.88
N GLU A 340 -27.16 6.03 23.99
CA GLU A 340 -27.90 6.01 25.27
C GLU A 340 -27.93 7.36 25.98
N GLU A 341 -27.03 8.27 25.60
CA GLU A 341 -26.90 9.64 26.11
C GLU A 341 -26.30 10.55 25.03
N ASP A 342 -26.23 11.85 25.32
CA ASP A 342 -25.56 12.79 24.42
C ASP A 342 -24.04 12.55 24.52
N THR A 343 -23.43 12.12 23.42
CA THR A 343 -22.03 11.68 23.41
C THR A 343 -21.38 11.96 22.05
N THR A 344 -20.09 11.64 21.93
CA THR A 344 -19.33 11.74 20.68
C THR A 344 -18.63 10.43 20.41
N LEU A 345 -18.87 9.85 19.23
CA LEU A 345 -18.12 8.71 18.70
C LEU A 345 -16.81 9.23 18.11
N GLU A 346 -15.68 8.70 18.56
CA GLU A 346 -14.33 9.17 18.19
C GLU A 346 -13.51 8.13 17.43
N ALA A 347 -13.76 6.84 17.66
CA ALA A 347 -13.02 5.75 17.02
C ALA A 347 -13.88 4.51 16.81
N VAL A 348 -13.37 3.59 16.01
CA VAL A 348 -13.97 2.29 15.70
C VAL A 348 -12.93 1.20 15.93
N GLY A 349 -13.33 0.03 16.43
CA GLY A 349 -12.43 -1.12 16.48
C GLY A 349 -13.04 -2.42 16.00
N PHE A 350 -12.21 -3.23 15.35
CA PHE A 350 -12.61 -4.44 14.64
C PHE A 350 -11.43 -5.41 14.50
N TYR A 351 -11.73 -6.67 14.20
CA TYR A 351 -10.73 -7.70 13.93
C TYR A 351 -10.39 -7.75 12.44
N ALA A 352 -9.14 -8.08 12.11
CA ALA A 352 -8.69 -8.47 10.78
C ALA A 352 -7.83 -9.73 10.90
N MET A 353 -8.14 -10.78 10.14
CA MET A 353 -7.49 -12.09 10.29
C MET A 353 -6.33 -12.33 9.32
N GLY A 354 -6.12 -11.41 8.36
CA GLY A 354 -5.01 -11.42 7.41
C GLY A 354 -3.93 -10.39 7.73
N ILE A 355 -2.72 -10.63 7.24
CA ILE A 355 -1.67 -9.60 7.16
C ILE A 355 -1.93 -8.73 5.93
N GLU A 356 -1.65 -7.43 6.03
CA GLU A 356 -1.94 -6.48 4.95
C GLU A 356 -3.43 -6.49 4.51
N ALA A 357 -4.34 -6.88 5.42
CA ALA A 357 -5.76 -6.86 5.16
C ALA A 357 -6.20 -5.43 4.78
N SER A 358 -6.88 -5.31 3.64
CA SER A 358 -7.38 -4.03 3.16
C SER A 358 -8.81 -3.82 3.67
N TYR A 359 -9.14 -2.60 4.10
CA TYR A 359 -10.46 -2.29 4.63
C TYR A 359 -10.99 -0.94 4.15
N ILE A 360 -12.33 -0.81 4.13
CA ILE A 360 -13.06 0.44 4.03
C ILE A 360 -14.02 0.53 5.22
N LEU A 361 -13.94 1.62 5.97
CA LEU A 361 -14.76 1.95 7.13
C LEU A 361 -15.81 2.98 6.76
N PHE A 362 -17.07 2.68 7.05
CA PHE A 362 -18.21 3.56 6.82
C PHE A 362 -18.80 4.05 8.13
N VAL A 363 -19.25 5.31 8.17
CA VAL A 363 -20.01 5.87 9.31
C VAL A 363 -21.28 6.53 8.79
N ILE A 364 -22.43 6.06 9.26
CA ILE A 364 -23.76 6.55 8.87
C ILE A 364 -24.38 7.27 10.09
N PRO A 365 -24.41 8.62 10.11
CA PRO A 365 -24.84 9.39 11.28
C PRO A 365 -26.32 9.25 11.66
N ASP A 366 -27.20 9.07 10.67
CA ASP A 366 -28.64 8.90 10.87
C ASP A 366 -29.09 7.65 10.12
N PHE A 367 -28.96 6.51 10.80
CA PHE A 367 -29.35 5.23 10.22
C PHE A 367 -30.86 5.14 10.02
N SER A 368 -31.67 5.86 10.80
CA SER A 368 -33.13 5.86 10.62
C SER A 368 -33.52 6.50 9.29
N ALA A 369 -32.91 7.64 8.96
CA ALA A 369 -33.13 8.30 7.66
C ALA A 369 -32.57 7.47 6.51
N PHE A 370 -31.35 6.92 6.67
CA PHE A 370 -30.74 6.03 5.69
C PHE A 370 -31.63 4.82 5.39
N GLN A 371 -32.19 4.18 6.42
CA GLN A 371 -33.05 3.01 6.27
C GLN A 371 -34.33 3.27 5.45
N THR A 372 -34.84 4.52 5.41
CA THR A 372 -36.03 4.85 4.61
C THR A 372 -35.77 4.88 3.09
N GLN A 373 -34.51 4.87 2.66
CA GLN A 373 -34.12 4.94 1.26
C GLN A 373 -34.09 3.55 0.59
N PHE A 374 -34.39 2.48 1.33
CA PHE A 374 -34.46 1.12 0.81
C PHE A 374 -35.89 0.72 0.41
N PRO A 375 -36.08 0.07 -0.75
CA PRO A 375 -35.07 -0.27 -1.77
C PRO A 375 -34.70 0.94 -2.66
N GLY A 376 -33.41 1.06 -3.06
CA GLY A 376 -32.99 2.08 -4.04
C GLY A 376 -31.62 2.75 -3.82
N VAL A 377 -30.87 2.40 -2.77
CA VAL A 377 -29.49 2.90 -2.56
C VAL A 377 -28.51 1.88 -3.13
N TYR A 378 -27.58 2.31 -4.00
CA TYR A 378 -26.52 1.45 -4.53
C TYR A 378 -25.27 1.46 -3.63
N LEU A 379 -24.49 0.37 -3.61
CA LEU A 379 -23.26 0.30 -2.83
C LEU A 379 -22.24 1.39 -3.20
N SER A 380 -22.21 1.77 -4.48
CA SER A 380 -21.41 2.90 -4.97
C SER A 380 -21.77 4.22 -4.28
N ASP A 381 -23.06 4.45 -4.02
CA ASP A 381 -23.54 5.65 -3.35
C ASP A 381 -23.18 5.63 -1.86
N VAL A 382 -23.26 4.44 -1.24
CA VAL A 382 -22.82 4.25 0.15
C VAL A 382 -21.33 4.54 0.29
N ARG A 383 -20.51 3.97 -0.61
CA ARG A 383 -19.07 4.21 -0.66
C ARG A 383 -18.75 5.69 -0.87
N GLN A 384 -19.45 6.37 -1.77
CA GLN A 384 -19.21 7.79 -2.02
C GLN A 384 -19.61 8.68 -0.84
N ALA A 385 -20.74 8.39 -0.19
CA ALA A 385 -21.34 9.31 0.79
C ALA A 385 -20.88 9.08 2.23
N TYR A 386 -20.52 7.84 2.61
CA TYR A 386 -20.33 7.45 4.01
C TYR A 386 -18.96 6.85 4.32
N THR A 387 -18.04 6.75 3.36
CA THR A 387 -16.66 6.33 3.65
C THR A 387 -16.00 7.34 4.57
N ASP A 388 -15.64 6.91 5.78
CA ASP A 388 -14.78 7.68 6.67
C ASP A 388 -13.32 7.38 6.35
N HIS A 389 -12.92 6.11 6.38
CA HIS A 389 -11.54 5.68 6.22
C HIS A 389 -11.41 4.51 5.23
N SER A 390 -10.27 4.39 4.56
CA SER A 390 -9.84 3.13 3.95
C SER A 390 -8.34 2.94 4.18
N GLY A 391 -7.85 1.71 4.22
CA GLY A 391 -6.45 1.46 4.54
C GLY A 391 -6.04 0.00 4.47
N ILE A 392 -4.78 -0.25 4.82
CA ILE A 392 -4.16 -1.58 4.91
C ILE A 392 -3.68 -1.76 6.34
N LEU A 393 -4.04 -2.88 6.96
CA LEU A 393 -3.68 -3.19 8.34
C LEU A 393 -2.34 -3.92 8.41
N PRO A 394 -1.42 -3.51 9.30
CA PRO A 394 -0.04 -4.01 9.31
C PRO A 394 0.12 -5.42 9.88
N TYR A 395 -0.91 -5.98 10.53
CA TYR A 395 -0.87 -7.30 11.15
C TYR A 395 -2.28 -7.89 11.32
N ALA A 396 -2.38 -9.21 11.43
CA ALA A 396 -3.59 -9.89 11.86
C ALA A 396 -3.84 -9.64 13.35
N GLY A 397 -5.09 -9.36 13.75
CA GLY A 397 -5.44 -9.06 15.13
C GLY A 397 -6.62 -8.09 15.28
N TYR A 398 -6.68 -7.42 16.42
CA TYR A 398 -7.69 -6.39 16.71
C TYR A 398 -7.07 -5.00 16.56
N HIS A 399 -7.79 -4.11 15.87
CA HIS A 399 -7.33 -2.76 15.55
C HIS A 399 -8.35 -1.72 16.00
N ARG A 400 -7.86 -0.55 16.44
CA ARG A 400 -8.66 0.65 16.67
C ARG A 400 -8.26 1.71 15.64
N VAL A 401 -9.24 2.33 14.99
CA VAL A 401 -9.06 3.39 13.99
C VAL A 401 -9.82 4.64 14.45
N ASP A 402 -9.12 5.76 14.55
CA ASP A 402 -9.74 7.05 14.88
C ASP A 402 -10.54 7.57 13.69
N LEU A 403 -11.73 8.12 13.95
CA LEU A 403 -12.56 8.73 12.91
C LEU A 403 -11.93 10.02 12.40
N LYS A 404 -12.01 10.27 11.09
CA LYS A 404 -11.52 11.53 10.51
C LYS A 404 -12.23 12.75 11.09
N GLN A 405 -13.53 12.59 11.39
CA GLN A 405 -14.32 13.59 12.11
C GLN A 405 -15.16 12.88 13.18
N PRO A 406 -14.98 13.23 14.47
CA PRO A 406 -15.82 12.70 15.53
C PRO A 406 -17.30 12.98 15.28
N LEU A 407 -18.15 11.98 15.52
CA LEU A 407 -19.58 12.07 15.30
C LEU A 407 -20.30 12.37 16.61
N THR A 408 -20.83 13.59 16.74
CA THR A 408 -21.71 13.95 17.86
C THR A 408 -23.07 13.29 17.72
N LEU A 409 -23.51 12.63 18.78
CA LEU A 409 -24.74 11.86 18.85
C LEU A 409 -25.64 12.42 19.95
N GLN A 410 -26.93 12.50 19.66
CA GLN A 410 -27.94 12.81 20.67
C GLN A 410 -28.52 11.52 21.24
N LYS A 411 -28.93 11.56 22.50
CA LYS A 411 -29.64 10.44 23.13
C LYS A 411 -30.82 9.97 22.26
N GLY A 412 -30.85 8.68 21.94
CA GLY A 412 -31.86 8.02 21.10
C GLY A 412 -31.60 8.11 19.59
N GLN A 413 -30.51 8.76 19.15
CA GLN A 413 -30.12 8.80 17.75
C GLN A 413 -29.56 7.44 17.33
N LYS A 414 -30.11 6.87 16.26
CA LYS A 414 -29.58 5.67 15.61
C LYS A 414 -28.53 6.02 14.57
N TYR A 415 -27.40 5.35 14.63
CA TYR A 415 -26.29 5.47 13.69
C TYR A 415 -25.75 4.08 13.35
N ALA A 416 -24.96 3.97 12.28
CA ALA A 416 -24.34 2.70 11.91
C ALA A 416 -22.85 2.86 11.58
N ILE A 417 -22.10 1.80 11.83
CA ILE A 417 -20.70 1.66 11.45
C ILE A 417 -20.63 0.49 10.48
N GLY A 418 -20.01 0.67 9.32
CA GLY A 418 -19.86 -0.36 8.29
C GLY A 418 -18.41 -0.74 8.05
N LEU A 419 -18.19 -2.00 7.67
CA LEU A 419 -16.88 -2.54 7.34
C LEU A 419 -16.97 -3.37 6.05
N GLU A 420 -16.11 -3.02 5.09
CA GLU A 420 -15.76 -3.82 3.92
C GLU A 420 -14.31 -4.25 4.09
N MET A 421 -14.00 -5.53 3.96
CA MET A 421 -12.65 -6.04 4.20
C MET A 421 -12.27 -7.19 3.24
N ASP A 422 -10.99 -7.21 2.87
CA ASP A 422 -10.32 -8.30 2.16
C ASP A 422 -9.07 -8.70 2.96
N ALA A 423 -9.09 -9.92 3.50
CA ALA A 423 -8.02 -10.48 4.31
C ALA A 423 -6.96 -11.25 3.49
N GLY A 424 -7.18 -11.48 2.18
CA GLY A 424 -6.30 -12.26 1.30
C GLY A 424 -6.19 -13.76 1.64
N ASP A 425 -5.37 -14.51 0.88
CA ASP A 425 -5.10 -15.94 1.09
C ASP A 425 -3.94 -16.17 2.08
N HIS A 426 -4.15 -16.06 3.40
CA HIS A 426 -3.03 -16.08 4.38
C HIS A 426 -3.23 -17.00 5.60
N PHE A 427 -2.10 -17.30 6.27
CA PHE A 427 -1.80 -18.43 7.18
C PHE A 427 -2.77 -18.74 8.34
N ASP A 428 -2.64 -19.95 8.90
CA ASP A 428 -3.35 -20.43 10.10
C ASP A 428 -2.88 -19.67 11.37
N TYR A 429 -3.49 -18.52 11.61
CA TYR A 429 -3.43 -17.80 12.89
C TYR A 429 -4.42 -18.43 13.87
N MET A 430 -3.97 -18.75 15.09
CA MET A 430 -4.82 -19.21 16.20
C MET A 430 -5.53 -20.59 16.01
N ASN A 431 -5.05 -21.44 15.09
CA ASN A 431 -5.58 -22.78 14.76
C ASN A 431 -6.91 -22.74 13.98
N MET A 432 -7.05 -21.79 13.06
CA MET A 432 -8.14 -21.67 12.11
C MET A 432 -7.86 -22.57 10.90
N VAL A 433 -8.77 -23.50 10.63
CA VAL A 433 -8.68 -24.37 9.46
C VAL A 433 -9.15 -23.58 8.24
N ASP A 434 -8.20 -22.93 7.54
CA ASP A 434 -8.24 -22.44 6.14
C ASP A 434 -7.85 -20.97 5.86
N GLY A 435 -7.68 -20.10 6.87
CA GLY A 435 -7.09 -18.77 6.67
C GLY A 435 -7.85 -17.78 5.76
N SER A 436 -8.94 -18.19 5.09
CA SER A 436 -9.68 -17.41 4.09
C SER A 436 -10.86 -16.64 4.68
N HIS A 437 -10.76 -16.22 5.95
CA HIS A 437 -11.86 -15.59 6.66
C HIS A 437 -11.68 -14.09 6.75
N ASP A 438 -12.56 -13.36 6.08
CA ASP A 438 -12.57 -11.90 6.04
C ASP A 438 -13.27 -11.27 7.25
N TYR A 439 -14.13 -11.97 7.99
CA TYR A 439 -14.91 -11.34 9.07
C TYR A 439 -14.98 -12.18 10.34
N VAL A 440 -15.03 -11.51 11.48
CA VAL A 440 -15.20 -12.11 12.82
C VAL A 440 -16.58 -11.77 13.36
N PHE A 441 -17.32 -12.77 13.82
CA PHE A 441 -18.68 -12.65 14.34
C PHE A 441 -18.80 -13.25 15.75
N GLU A 442 -19.71 -12.70 16.55
CA GLU A 442 -20.35 -13.48 17.61
C GLU A 442 -21.53 -14.26 17.06
N SER A 443 -21.73 -15.51 17.48
CA SER A 443 -22.83 -16.35 17.00
C SER A 443 -23.36 -17.26 18.11
N ARG A 444 -24.60 -17.72 17.97
CA ARG A 444 -25.16 -18.75 18.87
C ARG A 444 -24.34 -20.03 18.74
N SER A 445 -24.01 -20.65 19.86
CA SER A 445 -23.07 -21.77 19.90
C SER A 445 -23.63 -23.01 19.21
N GLU A 446 -23.07 -23.39 18.06
CA GLU A 446 -23.33 -24.72 17.47
C GLU A 446 -22.46 -25.82 18.11
N ARG A 447 -21.32 -25.44 18.72
CA ARG A 447 -20.27 -26.38 19.16
C ARG A 447 -20.31 -26.76 20.64
N ASN A 448 -20.95 -25.97 21.51
CA ASN A 448 -21.05 -26.28 22.94
C ASN A 448 -22.42 -25.88 23.52
N PRO A 449 -23.36 -26.82 23.73
CA PRO A 449 -24.69 -26.52 24.27
C PRO A 449 -24.71 -26.11 25.76
N ALA A 450 -23.54 -25.96 26.40
CA ALA A 450 -23.40 -25.52 27.79
C ALA A 450 -22.88 -24.07 27.95
N SER A 451 -22.44 -23.39 26.87
CA SER A 451 -22.01 -21.98 26.95
C SER A 451 -23.21 -21.02 26.95
N GLN A 452 -23.11 -19.83 27.58
CA GLN A 452 -24.04 -18.73 27.27
C GLN A 452 -24.04 -18.47 25.76
N ASP A 453 -25.24 -18.38 25.18
CA ASP A 453 -25.41 -18.05 23.76
C ASP A 453 -25.24 -16.53 23.54
N ALA A 454 -24.60 -16.17 22.42
CA ALA A 454 -24.62 -14.81 21.88
C ALA A 454 -26.05 -14.23 21.89
N VAL A 455 -26.18 -12.97 22.34
CA VAL A 455 -27.46 -12.27 22.39
C VAL A 455 -27.62 -11.50 21.11
N ILE A 456 -28.36 -12.09 20.18
CA ILE A 456 -28.57 -11.54 18.84
C ILE A 456 -30.02 -11.06 18.74
N SER A 457 -30.20 -9.76 18.55
CA SER A 457 -31.50 -9.09 18.42
C SER A 457 -31.71 -8.55 17.02
N THR A 458 -32.97 -8.47 16.58
CA THR A 458 -33.28 -7.95 15.25
C THR A 458 -32.96 -6.46 15.09
N GLY A 459 -32.22 -6.13 14.04
CA GLY A 459 -31.85 -4.76 13.69
C GLY A 459 -30.46 -4.34 14.16
N GLU A 460 -29.61 -5.28 14.56
CA GLU A 460 -28.27 -5.02 15.11
C GLU A 460 -27.19 -5.03 14.02
N THR A 461 -27.21 -6.03 13.14
CA THR A 461 -26.27 -6.24 12.04
C THR A 461 -26.99 -6.37 10.69
N TYR A 462 -26.42 -5.73 9.68
CA TYR A 462 -26.90 -5.76 8.30
C TYR A 462 -25.75 -6.16 7.37
N VAL A 463 -26.09 -6.80 6.25
CA VAL A 463 -25.17 -7.05 5.14
C VAL A 463 -25.70 -6.32 3.91
N TYR A 464 -24.79 -5.78 3.11
CA TYR A 464 -25.09 -5.27 1.78
C TYR A 464 -24.43 -6.19 0.75
N ASP A 465 -25.23 -6.84 -0.10
CA ASP A 465 -24.78 -7.73 -1.19
C ASP A 465 -25.40 -7.32 -2.55
N ALA A 466 -25.19 -8.13 -3.61
CA ALA A 466 -25.71 -7.89 -4.97
C ALA A 466 -27.25 -7.74 -5.06
N GLY A 467 -27.99 -8.24 -4.06
CA GLY A 467 -29.45 -8.11 -3.91
C GLY A 467 -29.90 -6.90 -3.09
N GLY A 468 -28.99 -6.12 -2.50
CA GLY A 468 -29.26 -4.95 -1.66
C GLY A 468 -28.90 -5.16 -0.19
N MET A 469 -29.45 -4.30 0.69
CA MET A 469 -29.18 -4.37 2.13
C MET A 469 -30.19 -5.29 2.85
N PHE A 470 -29.68 -6.29 3.57
CA PHE A 470 -30.45 -7.28 4.32
C PHE A 470 -30.12 -7.21 5.80
N ASN A 471 -31.15 -7.39 6.64
CA ASN A 471 -30.95 -7.58 8.06
C ASN A 471 -30.55 -9.03 8.33
N MET A 472 -29.41 -9.23 8.99
CA MET A 472 -28.85 -10.56 9.25
C MET A 472 -29.63 -11.35 10.31
N GLU A 473 -30.52 -10.71 11.07
CA GLU A 473 -31.27 -11.33 12.18
C GLU A 473 -32.75 -11.59 11.90
N MET A 474 -33.23 -11.41 10.66
CA MET A 474 -34.61 -11.73 10.26
C MET A 474 -34.74 -13.21 9.84
N GLU A 475 -35.81 -13.89 10.30
CA GLU A 475 -36.13 -15.32 10.06
C GLU A 475 -35.93 -15.79 8.59
N PRO A 476 -35.57 -17.07 8.35
CA PRO A 476 -34.92 -17.54 7.13
C PRO A 476 -35.83 -17.38 5.92
N ALA A 477 -35.60 -16.34 5.12
CA ALA A 477 -36.05 -16.35 3.74
C ALA A 477 -35.19 -17.37 3.01
N VAL A 478 -35.79 -18.50 2.65
CA VAL A 478 -35.19 -19.53 1.82
C VAL A 478 -34.70 -18.87 0.52
N LEU A 479 -33.39 -18.69 0.37
CA LEU A 479 -32.78 -18.55 -0.94
C LEU A 479 -32.94 -19.92 -1.62
N ILE A 480 -34.05 -20.09 -2.34
CA ILE A 480 -34.26 -21.27 -3.18
C ILE A 480 -33.37 -21.10 -4.41
N ASP A 481 -32.17 -21.64 -4.38
CA ASP A 481 -31.54 -22.13 -5.60
C ASP A 481 -32.31 -23.39 -6.02
N THR A 482 -32.91 -23.36 -7.21
CA THR A 482 -33.63 -24.52 -7.80
C THR A 482 -32.70 -25.54 -8.47
N SER A 483 -31.39 -25.43 -8.31
CA SER A 483 -30.42 -26.42 -8.79
C SER A 483 -29.53 -26.96 -7.68
N GLU A 484 -29.86 -28.18 -7.24
CA GLU A 484 -29.05 -29.10 -6.44
C GLU A 484 -29.13 -29.00 -4.90
N GLU A 485 -29.15 -30.18 -4.28
CA GLU A 485 -29.57 -30.44 -2.90
C GLU A 485 -28.55 -29.98 -1.83
N ILE A 486 -28.50 -28.70 -1.43
CA ILE A 486 -28.10 -28.31 -0.06
C ILE A 486 -28.87 -27.04 0.37
N PRO A 487 -29.77 -27.10 1.38
CA PRO A 487 -30.33 -25.90 1.97
C PRO A 487 -29.29 -25.22 2.87
N TYR A 488 -28.74 -24.07 2.45
CA TYR A 488 -27.99 -23.21 3.35
C TYR A 488 -28.95 -22.58 4.36
N VAL A 489 -28.85 -23.02 5.62
CA VAL A 489 -29.53 -22.44 6.77
C VAL A 489 -28.51 -21.59 7.52
N GLY A 490 -28.77 -20.27 7.59
CA GLY A 490 -28.48 -19.47 8.78
C GLY A 490 -27.14 -18.76 8.86
N ILE A 491 -27.18 -17.43 8.84
CA ILE A 491 -26.26 -16.65 9.65
C ILE A 491 -27.12 -15.85 10.63
N ILE A 492 -27.00 -16.18 11.91
CA ILE A 492 -27.54 -15.38 13.01
C ILE A 492 -26.31 -15.13 13.88
N GLY A 493 -25.73 -13.92 13.76
CA GLY A 493 -24.53 -13.49 14.48
C GLY A 493 -24.28 -11.99 14.31
N ASN A 494 -23.70 -11.34 15.33
CA ASN A 494 -23.35 -9.92 15.28
C ASN A 494 -21.89 -9.76 14.84
N LEU A 495 -21.61 -8.82 13.94
CA LEU A 495 -20.24 -8.51 13.52
C LEU A 495 -19.44 -8.01 14.73
N CYS A 496 -18.20 -8.48 14.89
CA CYS A 496 -17.28 -7.97 15.92
C CYS A 496 -16.70 -6.60 15.52
N LEU A 497 -17.57 -5.58 15.57
CA LEU A 497 -17.31 -4.20 15.20
C LEU A 497 -17.85 -3.26 16.29
N LYS A 498 -16.96 -2.43 16.84
CA LYS A 498 -17.22 -1.59 18.02
C LYS A 498 -17.04 -0.11 17.71
N GLY A 499 -17.80 0.75 18.37
CA GLY A 499 -17.58 2.21 18.39
C GLY A 499 -17.11 2.69 19.77
N TYR A 500 -16.20 3.65 19.82
CA TYR A 500 -15.63 4.20 21.06
C TYR A 500 -16.07 5.65 21.30
N TYR A 501 -16.55 5.94 22.52
CA TYR A 501 -17.07 7.25 22.91
C TYR A 501 -16.09 8.10 23.74
N ALA A 502 -16.14 9.43 23.56
CA ALA A 502 -15.27 10.39 24.24
C ALA A 502 -15.41 10.41 25.77
N GLY A 503 -14.31 10.61 26.51
CA GLY A 503 -14.24 10.69 27.99
C GLY A 503 -15.02 11.84 28.67
N GLU A 504 -15.63 11.63 29.85
CA GLU A 504 -16.20 12.71 30.69
C GLU A 504 -15.08 13.59 31.29
N GLY A 505 -14.70 14.66 30.58
CA GLY A 505 -13.64 15.57 31.01
C GLY A 505 -13.11 16.51 29.93
N SER A 506 -13.47 16.26 28.67
CA SER A 506 -13.18 17.12 27.51
C SER A 506 -13.99 18.42 27.47
N GLY A 507 -14.48 18.91 28.62
CA GLY A 507 -15.27 20.13 28.82
C GLY A 507 -14.56 21.45 28.47
N VAL A 508 -13.89 21.50 27.32
CA VAL A 508 -13.89 22.65 26.45
C VAL A 508 -15.26 22.63 25.78
N ASP A 509 -16.17 23.49 26.22
CA ASP A 509 -17.29 23.93 25.39
C ASP A 509 -16.66 24.24 24.01
N PRO A 510 -16.92 23.43 22.96
CA PRO A 510 -16.15 23.56 21.73
C PRO A 510 -16.33 24.99 21.26
N GLU A 511 -15.21 25.71 21.13
CA GLU A 511 -15.21 27.01 20.46
C GLU A 511 -15.95 26.78 19.14
N PRO A 512 -17.03 27.52 18.84
CA PRO A 512 -17.93 27.17 17.74
C PRO A 512 -17.08 27.00 16.47
N GLN A 513 -16.97 25.74 16.04
CA GLN A 513 -16.19 25.39 14.87
C GLN A 513 -16.84 26.08 13.67
N PRO A 514 -16.04 26.59 12.71
CA PRO A 514 -16.60 27.21 11.52
C PRO A 514 -17.50 26.19 10.82
N VAL A 515 -18.78 26.54 10.66
CA VAL A 515 -19.76 25.67 10.02
C VAL A 515 -19.42 25.61 8.53
N THR A 516 -19.16 24.43 7.99
CA THR A 516 -18.78 24.27 6.58
C THR A 516 -19.89 23.62 5.78
N VAL A 517 -19.98 23.91 4.48
CA VAL A 517 -20.86 23.16 3.57
C VAL A 517 -20.22 21.79 3.31
N ILE A 518 -20.91 20.72 3.67
CA ILE A 518 -20.43 19.34 3.51
C ILE A 518 -21.09 18.64 2.31
N SER A 519 -22.30 19.04 1.91
CA SER A 519 -22.92 18.56 0.68
C SER A 519 -23.96 19.53 0.15
N ILE A 520 -24.25 19.45 -1.15
CA ILE A 520 -25.23 20.27 -1.85
C ILE A 520 -26.21 19.35 -2.57
N THR A 521 -27.51 19.50 -2.31
CA THR A 521 -28.54 18.82 -3.10
C THR A 521 -28.61 19.49 -4.47
N GLN A 522 -28.27 18.75 -5.52
CA GLN A 522 -28.33 19.28 -6.88
C GLN A 522 -29.79 19.47 -7.32
N PRO A 523 -30.15 20.61 -7.92
CA PRO A 523 -31.51 20.86 -8.39
C PRO A 523 -31.86 19.95 -9.59
N GLU A 524 -33.13 19.58 -9.72
CA GLU A 524 -33.62 18.85 -10.89
C GLU A 524 -33.33 19.62 -12.18
N GLY A 525 -32.94 18.90 -13.23
CA GLY A 525 -32.70 19.47 -14.54
C GLY A 525 -33.98 20.07 -15.14
N ILE A 526 -33.83 21.05 -16.03
CA ILE A 526 -34.96 21.70 -16.71
C ILE A 526 -34.87 21.53 -18.22
N THR A 527 -36.03 21.33 -18.86
CA THR A 527 -36.14 21.24 -20.31
C THR A 527 -36.71 22.53 -20.88
N VAL A 528 -36.10 23.05 -21.95
CA VAL A 528 -36.49 24.32 -22.59
C VAL A 528 -36.56 24.19 -24.12
N PRO A 529 -37.47 24.90 -24.79
CA PRO A 529 -37.56 24.86 -26.25
C PRO A 529 -36.28 25.27 -26.95
N TYR A 530 -36.03 24.72 -28.14
CA TYR A 530 -34.95 25.13 -29.03
C TYR A 530 -34.89 26.66 -29.20
N GLY A 531 -33.73 27.27 -28.95
CA GLY A 531 -33.52 28.71 -29.07
C GLY A 531 -33.87 29.55 -27.82
N THR A 532 -34.21 28.92 -26.69
CA THR A 532 -34.54 29.63 -25.45
C THR A 532 -33.32 30.35 -24.88
N ALA A 533 -33.29 31.69 -24.90
CA ALA A 533 -32.16 32.48 -24.42
C ALA A 533 -31.85 32.30 -22.91
N ALA A 534 -30.59 32.44 -22.51
CA ALA A 534 -30.11 32.25 -21.13
C ALA A 534 -30.93 32.99 -20.05
N ALA A 535 -31.35 34.23 -20.33
CA ALA A 535 -32.15 35.04 -19.40
C ALA A 535 -33.57 34.50 -19.15
N ALA A 536 -34.03 33.53 -19.95
CA ALA A 536 -35.35 32.92 -19.86
C ALA A 536 -35.34 31.51 -19.23
N LEU A 537 -34.19 31.02 -18.76
CA LEU A 537 -34.04 29.68 -18.20
C LEU A 537 -34.71 29.49 -16.82
N ASN A 538 -35.14 30.55 -16.14
CA ASN A 538 -35.82 30.46 -14.83
C ASN A 538 -35.08 29.58 -13.79
N LEU A 539 -33.75 29.71 -13.72
CA LEU A 539 -32.89 28.89 -12.85
C LEU A 539 -33.21 29.11 -11.35
N PRO A 540 -33.08 28.07 -10.51
CA PRO A 540 -33.40 28.17 -9.08
C PRO A 540 -32.43 29.11 -8.37
N GLY A 541 -32.96 30.08 -7.62
CA GLY A 541 -32.15 31.08 -6.91
C GLY A 541 -31.52 30.60 -5.60
N LYS A 542 -31.88 29.39 -5.16
CA LYS A 542 -31.39 28.75 -3.93
C LYS A 542 -31.33 27.23 -4.11
N VAL A 543 -30.47 26.58 -3.33
CA VAL A 543 -30.41 25.13 -3.19
C VAL A 543 -30.25 24.73 -1.74
N SER A 544 -30.78 23.54 -1.41
CA SER A 544 -30.60 22.90 -0.12
C SER A 544 -29.16 22.42 0.03
N THR A 545 -28.53 22.75 1.15
CA THR A 545 -27.16 22.34 1.49
C THR A 545 -27.11 21.74 2.88
N ARG A 546 -26.27 20.74 3.09
CA ARG A 546 -25.99 20.18 4.41
C ARG A 546 -24.71 20.80 4.94
N LEU A 547 -24.72 21.13 6.22
CA LEU A 547 -23.61 21.78 6.92
C LEU A 547 -22.92 20.80 7.88
N SER A 548 -21.68 21.11 8.27
CA SER A 548 -20.86 20.28 9.17
C SER A 548 -21.44 20.13 10.57
N ASP A 549 -22.38 20.99 10.97
CA ASP A 549 -23.17 20.87 12.19
C ASP A 549 -24.38 19.91 12.05
N GLY A 550 -24.48 19.24 10.91
CA GLY A 550 -25.56 18.31 10.57
C GLY A 550 -26.84 18.99 10.09
N GLN A 551 -26.98 20.32 10.17
CA GLN A 551 -28.18 21.02 9.73
C GLN A 551 -28.26 21.15 8.21
N THR A 552 -29.48 21.32 7.72
CA THR A 552 -29.76 21.65 6.31
C THR A 552 -30.15 23.11 6.18
N GLN A 553 -29.49 23.85 5.28
CA GLN A 553 -29.75 25.27 5.02
C GLN A 553 -29.91 25.55 3.52
N GLU A 554 -30.89 26.39 3.18
CA GLU A 554 -31.10 26.91 1.83
C GLU A 554 -30.15 28.08 1.52
N LEU A 555 -29.14 27.83 0.69
CA LEU A 555 -28.14 28.81 0.29
C LEU A 555 -28.44 29.38 -1.10
N ALA A 556 -28.20 30.68 -1.29
CA ALA A 556 -28.46 31.33 -2.57
C ALA A 556 -27.43 30.95 -3.62
N VAL A 557 -27.88 30.75 -4.85
CA VAL A 557 -27.04 30.38 -5.99
C VAL A 557 -27.01 31.48 -7.03
N SER A 558 -25.80 31.78 -7.51
CA SER A 558 -25.55 32.59 -8.69
C SER A 558 -25.06 31.70 -9.82
N TRP A 559 -25.84 31.57 -10.90
CA TRP A 559 -25.53 30.72 -12.05
C TRP A 559 -24.63 31.41 -13.06
N ASP A 560 -23.59 30.72 -13.53
CA ASP A 560 -22.82 31.15 -14.70
C ASP A 560 -23.48 30.60 -15.97
N THR A 561 -24.10 31.49 -16.74
CA THR A 561 -24.76 31.13 -18.01
C THR A 561 -23.92 31.44 -19.24
N SER A 562 -22.64 31.81 -19.08
CA SER A 562 -21.77 32.21 -20.20
C SER A 562 -21.50 31.06 -21.19
N GLY A 563 -21.55 29.82 -20.70
CA GLY A 563 -21.38 28.58 -21.48
C GLY A 563 -22.63 28.10 -22.21
N TYR A 564 -23.83 28.52 -21.82
CA TYR A 564 -25.09 28.03 -22.39
C TYR A 564 -25.27 28.44 -23.86
N ARG A 565 -25.69 27.49 -24.71
CA ARG A 565 -25.87 27.66 -26.15
C ARG A 565 -27.29 27.25 -26.56
N PRO A 566 -28.24 28.19 -26.69
CA PRO A 566 -29.64 27.87 -26.97
C PRO A 566 -29.89 27.23 -28.35
N GLU A 567 -28.91 27.29 -29.24
CA GLU A 567 -28.95 26.74 -30.59
C GLU A 567 -28.48 25.29 -30.71
N ILE A 568 -28.01 24.68 -29.62
CA ILE A 568 -27.52 23.30 -29.57
C ILE A 568 -28.54 22.45 -28.81
N PRO A 569 -29.29 21.54 -29.49
CA PRO A 569 -30.21 20.62 -28.82
C PRO A 569 -29.46 19.62 -27.94
N GLY A 570 -30.14 19.11 -26.91
CA GLY A 570 -29.61 18.15 -25.95
C GLY A 570 -29.26 18.78 -24.59
N PRO A 571 -28.80 17.95 -23.63
CA PRO A 571 -28.47 18.38 -22.29
C PRO A 571 -27.20 19.23 -22.25
N GLN A 572 -27.24 20.34 -21.52
CA GLN A 572 -26.13 21.26 -21.26
C GLN A 572 -26.05 21.55 -19.76
N SER A 573 -24.90 21.33 -19.12
CA SER A 573 -24.74 21.63 -17.69
C SER A 573 -24.40 23.10 -17.47
N LEU A 574 -25.00 23.70 -16.43
CA LEU A 574 -24.62 25.02 -15.92
C LEU A 574 -24.12 24.88 -14.49
N THR A 575 -23.06 25.62 -14.17
CA THR A 575 -22.48 25.66 -12.82
C THR A 575 -22.91 26.92 -12.08
N GLY A 576 -23.31 26.75 -10.82
CA GLY A 576 -23.73 27.79 -9.90
C GLY A 576 -22.77 27.91 -8.71
N SER A 577 -22.48 29.14 -8.33
CA SER A 577 -21.71 29.47 -7.12
C SER A 577 -22.63 29.81 -5.95
N LEU A 578 -22.32 29.28 -4.77
CA LEU A 578 -23.05 29.56 -3.54
C LEU A 578 -22.70 30.94 -2.96
N THR A 579 -23.71 31.64 -2.45
CA THR A 579 -23.54 32.82 -1.61
C THR A 579 -23.60 32.38 -0.15
N LEU A 580 -22.46 32.44 0.54
CA LEU A 580 -22.34 31.96 1.92
C LEU A 580 -22.73 33.05 2.93
N PRO A 581 -23.54 32.75 3.97
CA PRO A 581 -23.84 33.66 5.07
C PRO A 581 -22.64 33.83 6.00
N GLU A 582 -22.67 34.87 6.85
CA GLU A 582 -21.62 35.13 7.83
C GLU A 582 -21.47 33.94 8.80
N GLY A 583 -20.27 33.36 8.88
CA GLY A 583 -19.96 32.20 9.72
C GLY A 583 -20.01 30.83 9.04
N VAL A 584 -20.43 30.75 7.77
CA VAL A 584 -20.40 29.51 6.98
C VAL A 584 -19.31 29.55 5.92
N THR A 585 -18.50 28.50 5.81
CA THR A 585 -17.42 28.38 4.79
C THR A 585 -17.67 27.20 3.85
N ASN A 586 -17.04 27.19 2.67
CA ASN A 586 -17.09 26.08 1.71
C ASN A 586 -15.65 25.73 1.32
N PRO A 587 -14.89 25.09 2.22
CA PRO A 587 -13.46 24.87 2.04
C PRO A 587 -13.15 23.92 0.87
N ASP A 588 -14.04 22.95 0.63
CA ASP A 588 -13.90 21.94 -0.43
C ASP A 588 -14.39 22.45 -1.81
N GLN A 589 -14.71 23.75 -1.90
CA GLN A 589 -15.15 24.41 -3.14
C GLN A 589 -16.32 23.70 -3.83
N LEU A 590 -17.24 23.11 -3.06
CA LEU A 590 -18.40 22.41 -3.61
C LEU A 590 -19.24 23.36 -4.48
N THR A 591 -19.59 22.91 -5.69
CA THR A 591 -20.35 23.69 -6.66
C THR A 591 -21.72 23.08 -6.92
N VAL A 592 -22.66 23.93 -7.32
CA VAL A 592 -24.01 23.50 -7.73
C VAL A 592 -24.01 23.32 -9.23
N GLN A 593 -24.62 22.26 -9.74
CA GLN A 593 -24.80 22.01 -11.16
C GLN A 593 -26.28 21.78 -11.48
N ILE A 594 -26.73 22.23 -12.64
CA ILE A 594 -28.06 21.95 -13.17
C ILE A 594 -27.98 21.62 -14.65
N THR A 595 -28.66 20.55 -15.05
CA THR A 595 -28.74 20.15 -16.46
C THR A 595 -29.89 20.90 -17.15
N ILE A 596 -29.59 21.59 -18.24
CA ILE A 596 -30.56 22.25 -19.12
C ILE A 596 -30.69 21.43 -20.40
N THR A 597 -31.82 20.78 -20.61
CA THR A 597 -32.10 20.05 -21.85
C THR A 597 -32.76 20.98 -22.86
N VAL A 598 -32.05 21.34 -23.92
CA VAL A 598 -32.61 22.12 -25.03
C VAL A 598 -33.31 21.15 -25.98
N GLU A 599 -34.61 21.33 -26.20
CA GLU A 599 -35.36 20.48 -27.13
C GLU A 599 -34.85 20.62 -28.57
N GLU A 600 -35.04 19.59 -29.38
CA GLU A 600 -34.74 19.67 -30.81
C GLU A 600 -35.71 20.63 -31.54
N PRO A 601 -35.26 21.33 -32.60
CA PRO A 601 -36.14 22.20 -33.36
C PRO A 601 -37.28 21.38 -33.96
N THR A 602 -38.53 21.71 -33.60
CA THR A 602 -39.71 20.91 -33.98
C THR A 602 -39.77 20.71 -35.51
N PRO A 603 -39.64 19.45 -36.00
CA PRO A 603 -39.87 19.15 -37.40
C PRO A 603 -41.37 19.20 -37.70
N VAL A 604 -41.74 19.60 -38.92
CA VAL A 604 -43.14 19.54 -39.37
C VAL A 604 -43.55 18.06 -39.46
N VAL A 605 -44.46 17.62 -38.59
CA VAL A 605 -44.97 16.24 -38.56
C VAL A 605 -45.74 15.95 -39.86
N PRO A 606 -45.36 14.92 -40.65
CA PRO A 606 -46.12 14.52 -41.82
C PRO A 606 -47.38 13.74 -41.43
N THR A 607 -48.53 14.13 -42.00
CA THR A 607 -49.82 13.44 -41.84
C THR A 607 -50.15 12.62 -43.08
N GLY A 608 -50.54 11.35 -42.94
CA GLY A 608 -50.92 10.51 -44.08
C GLY A 608 -51.30 9.06 -43.78
N THR A 609 -51.60 8.30 -44.81
CA THR A 609 -51.99 6.88 -44.73
C THR A 609 -50.80 5.99 -45.09
N LEU A 610 -50.56 4.90 -44.36
CA LEU A 610 -49.49 3.95 -44.68
C LEU A 610 -49.78 3.22 -46.01
N ALA A 611 -48.77 3.18 -46.88
CA ALA A 611 -48.79 2.49 -48.16
C ALA A 611 -47.89 1.24 -48.18
N LEU A 612 -46.78 1.26 -47.45
CA LEU A 612 -45.84 0.14 -47.35
C LEU A 612 -45.16 0.15 -45.98
N VAL A 613 -44.91 -1.03 -45.42
CA VAL A 613 -44.11 -1.24 -44.21
C VAL A 613 -42.97 -2.18 -44.58
N SER A 614 -41.73 -1.87 -44.19
CA SER A 614 -40.58 -2.71 -44.48
C SER A 614 -40.63 -4.01 -43.68
N SER A 615 -40.09 -5.09 -44.22
CA SER A 615 -40.02 -6.41 -43.58
C SER A 615 -38.56 -6.78 -43.36
N PRO A 616 -38.02 -6.59 -42.14
CA PRO A 616 -36.60 -6.84 -41.88
C PRO A 616 -36.28 -8.34 -41.82
N THR A 617 -35.06 -8.71 -42.22
CA THR A 617 -34.52 -10.07 -42.12
C THR A 617 -33.43 -10.08 -41.07
N ILE A 618 -33.48 -11.01 -40.11
CA ILE A 618 -32.46 -11.25 -39.09
C ILE A 618 -31.78 -12.59 -39.42
N ALA A 619 -30.45 -12.60 -39.43
CA ALA A 619 -29.67 -13.84 -39.57
C ALA A 619 -29.17 -14.24 -38.18
N LEU A 620 -29.42 -15.49 -37.79
CA LEU A 620 -28.97 -16.04 -36.50
C LEU A 620 -28.06 -17.24 -36.76
N THR A 621 -27.01 -17.37 -35.96
CA THR A 621 -26.11 -18.53 -35.93
C THR A 621 -26.42 -19.42 -34.72
N ALA A 622 -25.85 -20.63 -34.68
CA ALA A 622 -26.07 -21.54 -33.54
C ALA A 622 -25.56 -20.95 -32.20
N ASP A 623 -24.55 -20.08 -32.26
CA ASP A 623 -23.96 -19.43 -31.09
C ASP A 623 -24.86 -18.31 -30.54
N ASP A 624 -25.70 -17.69 -31.38
CA ASP A 624 -26.64 -16.63 -30.99
C ASP A 624 -27.86 -17.14 -30.20
N LEU A 625 -28.06 -18.47 -30.09
CA LEU A 625 -29.24 -19.08 -29.46
C LEU A 625 -29.04 -19.51 -28.00
N GLY A 626 -27.79 -19.59 -27.49
CA GLY A 626 -27.48 -19.94 -26.11
C GLY A 626 -27.99 -21.32 -25.65
N TYR A 627 -27.44 -21.86 -24.54
CA TYR A 627 -27.87 -23.15 -24.00
C TYR A 627 -29.25 -23.13 -23.29
N SER A 628 -29.87 -21.95 -23.12
CA SER A 628 -31.15 -21.76 -22.42
C SER A 628 -32.34 -21.44 -23.34
N GLY A 629 -32.14 -21.32 -24.65
CA GLY A 629 -33.23 -21.18 -25.62
C GLY A 629 -33.95 -19.82 -25.63
N ASN A 630 -33.40 -18.78 -24.99
CA ASN A 630 -33.89 -17.40 -25.11
C ASN A 630 -32.88 -16.53 -25.88
N PRO A 631 -33.26 -15.84 -26.97
CA PRO A 631 -32.33 -14.99 -27.70
C PRO A 631 -31.90 -13.80 -26.85
N ILE A 632 -30.59 -13.63 -26.73
CA ILE A 632 -29.98 -12.44 -26.14
C ILE A 632 -30.04 -11.33 -27.21
N ALA A 633 -31.08 -10.50 -27.11
CA ALA A 633 -31.23 -9.16 -27.71
C ALA A 633 -30.82 -8.96 -29.19
N GLN A 634 -31.74 -9.13 -30.16
CA GLN A 634 -31.51 -8.68 -31.55
C GLN A 634 -32.75 -8.44 -32.45
N PHE A 635 -33.91 -8.08 -31.88
CA PHE A 635 -35.07 -7.63 -32.70
C PHE A 635 -35.11 -6.10 -32.84
N PRO A 636 -35.44 -5.55 -34.03
CA PRO A 636 -35.54 -4.11 -34.23
C PRO A 636 -36.73 -3.52 -33.45
N SER A 637 -36.49 -2.45 -32.69
CA SER A 637 -37.52 -1.72 -31.93
C SER A 637 -38.41 -0.82 -32.80
N GLU A 638 -37.99 -0.53 -34.04
CA GLU A 638 -38.74 0.24 -35.03
C GLU A 638 -38.60 -0.34 -36.44
N VAL A 639 -39.57 -0.04 -37.30
CA VAL A 639 -39.54 -0.42 -38.72
C VAL A 639 -39.75 0.80 -39.62
N GLY A 640 -39.12 0.79 -40.79
CA GLY A 640 -39.35 1.80 -41.81
C GLY A 640 -40.73 1.61 -42.46
N ALA A 641 -41.44 2.70 -42.71
CA ALA A 641 -42.68 2.70 -43.46
C ALA A 641 -42.75 3.90 -44.42
N VAL A 642 -43.64 3.82 -45.39
CA VAL A 642 -43.84 4.87 -46.40
C VAL A 642 -45.32 5.19 -46.48
N LEU A 643 -45.65 6.49 -46.43
CA LEU A 643 -47.01 7.01 -46.62
C LEU A 643 -47.40 7.01 -48.11
N GLU A 644 -48.69 7.06 -48.42
CA GLU A 644 -49.19 7.07 -49.81
C GLU A 644 -48.65 8.22 -50.68
N ASP A 645 -48.20 9.33 -50.08
CA ASP A 645 -47.59 10.45 -50.78
C ASP A 645 -46.08 10.27 -51.07
N GLY A 646 -45.51 9.14 -50.64
CA GLY A 646 -44.09 8.80 -50.80
C GLY A 646 -43.20 9.24 -49.64
N THR A 647 -43.75 9.84 -48.58
CA THR A 647 -43.00 10.26 -47.40
C THR A 647 -42.56 9.05 -46.57
N ALA A 648 -41.26 8.93 -46.28
CA ALA A 648 -40.72 7.90 -45.40
C ALA A 648 -40.88 8.29 -43.92
N VAL A 649 -41.35 7.35 -43.11
CA VAL A 649 -41.54 7.48 -41.66
C VAL A 649 -40.97 6.25 -40.95
N ARG A 650 -40.65 6.34 -39.66
CA ARG A 650 -40.30 5.19 -38.80
C ARG A 650 -41.40 4.99 -37.76
N LEU A 651 -41.78 3.74 -37.53
CA LEU A 651 -42.86 3.37 -36.61
C LEU A 651 -42.36 2.34 -35.59
N PRO A 652 -42.68 2.49 -34.29
CA PRO A 652 -42.34 1.52 -33.27
C PRO A 652 -43.01 0.16 -33.49
N LEU A 653 -42.33 -0.89 -33.03
CA LEU A 653 -42.80 -2.27 -33.03
C LEU A 653 -43.04 -2.78 -31.61
N ALA A 654 -44.25 -3.29 -31.37
CA ALA A 654 -44.58 -4.06 -30.18
C ALA A 654 -44.58 -5.56 -30.50
N PHE A 655 -44.11 -6.39 -29.56
CA PHE A 655 -44.04 -7.85 -29.67
C PHE A 655 -44.56 -8.49 -28.38
N ASP A 656 -45.46 -9.48 -28.50
CA ASP A 656 -45.97 -10.25 -27.36
C ASP A 656 -45.02 -11.43 -27.07
N GLU A 657 -44.67 -11.66 -25.80
CA GLU A 657 -43.68 -12.64 -25.31
C GLU A 657 -43.63 -13.97 -26.10
N TRP A 658 -42.41 -14.39 -26.46
CA TRP A 658 -42.18 -15.62 -27.21
C TRP A 658 -42.13 -16.84 -26.28
N GLU A 659 -43.08 -17.77 -26.43
CA GLU A 659 -42.90 -19.15 -25.95
C GLU A 659 -42.28 -20.00 -27.06
N VAL A 660 -41.03 -20.45 -26.86
CA VAL A 660 -40.42 -21.47 -27.73
C VAL A 660 -41.13 -22.80 -27.47
N THR A 661 -41.96 -23.24 -28.41
CA THR A 661 -42.61 -24.55 -28.32
C THR A 661 -41.61 -25.69 -28.59
N ASP A 662 -41.82 -26.86 -27.97
CA ASP A 662 -41.03 -28.08 -28.14
C ASP A 662 -40.85 -28.53 -29.61
N GLU A 663 -41.63 -27.98 -30.56
CA GLU A 663 -41.46 -28.20 -31.99
C GLU A 663 -40.23 -27.49 -32.60
N LEU A 664 -39.76 -26.38 -32.00
CA LEU A 664 -38.57 -25.66 -32.47
C LEU A 664 -37.24 -26.27 -32.00
N LEU A 665 -37.24 -26.99 -30.87
CA LEU A 665 -36.06 -27.69 -30.36
C LEU A 665 -35.61 -28.88 -31.25
N ASN A 666 -36.41 -29.26 -32.25
CA ASN A 666 -36.10 -30.34 -33.18
C ASN A 666 -35.73 -29.88 -34.60
N LEU A 667 -35.59 -28.58 -34.85
CA LEU A 667 -35.24 -28.03 -36.16
C LEU A 667 -33.76 -27.63 -36.22
N PHE A 668 -32.88 -28.63 -36.28
CA PHE A 668 -31.48 -28.44 -36.71
C PHE A 668 -31.35 -28.63 -38.24
N ASP A 669 -32.24 -28.01 -39.01
CA ASP A 669 -32.10 -27.88 -40.46
C ASP A 669 -32.01 -26.39 -40.82
N SER A 670 -30.96 -26.03 -41.56
CA SER A 670 -30.76 -24.68 -42.10
C SER A 670 -31.98 -24.23 -42.93
N GLY A 671 -32.47 -23.02 -42.68
CA GLY A 671 -33.75 -22.60 -43.23
C GLY A 671 -34.12 -21.14 -42.92
N THR A 672 -35.16 -20.66 -43.61
CA THR A 672 -35.71 -19.31 -43.45
C THR A 672 -37.12 -19.40 -42.90
N TYR A 673 -37.37 -18.71 -41.78
CA TYR A 673 -38.60 -18.80 -41.00
C TYR A 673 -39.24 -17.40 -40.87
N PRO A 674 -40.37 -17.12 -41.53
CA PRO A 674 -41.08 -15.85 -41.40
C PRO A 674 -41.98 -15.83 -40.14
N LEU A 675 -41.84 -14.78 -39.33
CA LEU A 675 -42.63 -14.51 -38.12
C LEU A 675 -43.66 -13.42 -38.41
N GLU A 676 -44.75 -13.79 -39.08
CA GLU A 676 -45.77 -12.85 -39.57
C GLU A 676 -46.82 -12.42 -38.53
N SER A 677 -46.91 -13.10 -37.39
CA SER A 677 -48.07 -12.98 -36.46
C SER A 677 -47.75 -12.44 -35.08
N GLN A 678 -46.50 -12.04 -34.82
CA GLN A 678 -46.05 -11.68 -33.47
C GLN A 678 -45.64 -10.21 -33.29
N PHE A 679 -45.59 -9.43 -34.38
CA PHE A 679 -45.23 -8.00 -34.32
C PHE A 679 -46.41 -7.11 -34.69
N THR A 680 -46.69 -6.09 -33.87
CA THR A 680 -47.73 -5.09 -34.10
C THR A 680 -47.11 -3.70 -34.24
N LEU A 681 -47.58 -2.91 -35.22
CA LEU A 681 -47.17 -1.51 -35.38
C LEU A 681 -47.90 -0.63 -34.38
N GLU A 682 -47.16 0.18 -33.64
CA GLU A 682 -47.74 1.24 -32.84
C GLU A 682 -47.87 2.52 -33.67
N LEU A 683 -49.10 3.05 -33.76
CA LEU A 683 -49.38 4.31 -34.47
C LEU A 683 -49.55 5.47 -33.47
N PRO A 684 -49.19 6.70 -33.86
CA PRO A 684 -49.46 7.89 -33.04
C PRO A 684 -50.95 7.98 -32.66
N GLY A 685 -51.24 8.11 -31.36
CA GLY A 685 -52.60 8.14 -30.82
C GLY A 685 -53.43 9.37 -31.21
N ASP A 686 -52.85 10.35 -31.89
CA ASP A 686 -53.49 11.58 -32.38
C ASP A 686 -54.16 11.43 -33.76
N GLY A 687 -53.98 10.27 -34.43
CA GLY A 687 -54.56 9.98 -35.73
C GLY A 687 -53.84 10.64 -36.92
N SER A 688 -52.64 11.18 -36.70
CA SER A 688 -51.81 11.81 -37.75
C SER A 688 -51.35 10.82 -38.82
N ILE A 689 -51.14 9.54 -38.46
CA ILE A 689 -50.85 8.43 -39.36
C ILE A 689 -51.92 7.34 -39.20
N THR A 690 -52.45 6.85 -40.32
CA THR A 690 -53.48 5.78 -40.29
C THR A 690 -53.04 4.53 -41.05
N ASN A 691 -53.40 3.35 -40.56
CA ASN A 691 -53.15 2.03 -41.20
C ASN A 691 -54.45 1.29 -41.56
N PRO A 692 -55.32 1.85 -42.41
CA PRO A 692 -56.61 1.24 -42.75
C PRO A 692 -56.48 -0.06 -43.56
N GLN A 693 -55.31 -0.32 -44.15
CA GLN A 693 -55.01 -1.54 -44.89
C GLN A 693 -54.48 -2.66 -43.99
N ASN A 694 -54.33 -2.41 -42.68
CA ASN A 694 -53.82 -3.35 -41.69
C ASN A 694 -52.47 -3.97 -42.08
N LEU A 695 -51.58 -3.15 -42.65
CA LEU A 695 -50.24 -3.55 -43.02
C LEU A 695 -49.47 -3.92 -41.76
N ALA A 696 -48.83 -5.10 -41.75
CA ALA A 696 -48.01 -5.57 -40.64
C ALA A 696 -46.58 -5.87 -41.15
N PRO A 697 -45.54 -5.71 -40.32
CA PRO A 697 -44.18 -6.08 -40.67
C PRO A 697 -44.00 -7.58 -40.55
N THR A 698 -43.38 -8.20 -41.56
CA THR A 698 -42.91 -9.58 -41.48
C THR A 698 -41.43 -9.58 -41.08
N VAL A 699 -41.09 -10.15 -39.92
CA VAL A 699 -39.69 -10.39 -39.56
C VAL A 699 -39.29 -11.77 -40.04
N THR A 700 -38.23 -11.89 -40.81
CA THR A 700 -37.77 -13.18 -41.34
C THR A 700 -36.46 -13.60 -40.67
N VAL A 701 -36.42 -14.78 -40.05
CA VAL A 701 -35.21 -15.34 -39.44
C VAL A 701 -34.52 -16.31 -40.41
N VAL A 702 -33.21 -16.22 -40.59
CA VAL A 702 -32.40 -17.14 -41.40
C VAL A 702 -31.39 -17.87 -40.52
N LEU A 703 -31.46 -19.20 -40.47
CA LEU A 703 -30.50 -20.07 -39.79
C LEU A 703 -29.53 -20.69 -40.81
N THR A 704 -28.23 -20.47 -40.62
CA THR A 704 -27.17 -21.02 -41.49
C THR A 704 -26.31 -22.08 -40.79
N ASP A 705 -26.08 -23.18 -41.52
CA ASP A 705 -25.48 -24.48 -41.14
C ASP A 705 -24.11 -24.40 -40.43
N GLY A 706 -23.95 -25.09 -39.30
CA GLY A 706 -22.68 -25.21 -38.55
C GLY A 706 -22.14 -26.64 -38.62
N ALA A 707 -20.97 -26.83 -39.23
CA ALA A 707 -20.27 -28.12 -39.26
C ALA A 707 -19.83 -28.53 -37.84
N ARG A 708 -19.96 -29.82 -37.49
CA ARG A 708 -19.40 -30.35 -36.22
C ARG A 708 -17.89 -30.18 -36.20
N LEU A 709 -17.37 -29.51 -35.17
CA LEU A 709 -15.94 -29.35 -34.94
C LEU A 709 -15.27 -30.72 -34.64
N PRO A 710 -14.07 -30.99 -35.19
CA PRO A 710 -13.30 -32.20 -34.87
C PRO A 710 -12.86 -32.23 -33.40
N SER A 711 -12.69 -33.41 -32.80
CA SER A 711 -12.32 -33.53 -31.38
C SER A 711 -10.83 -33.84 -31.18
N VAL A 712 -10.24 -33.48 -30.04
CA VAL A 712 -8.85 -33.85 -29.70
C VAL A 712 -8.73 -35.38 -29.62
N ALA A 713 -7.85 -35.97 -30.43
CA ALA A 713 -7.68 -37.42 -30.53
C ALA A 713 -6.42 -37.92 -29.81
N SER A 714 -5.34 -37.14 -29.80
CA SER A 714 -4.14 -37.43 -29.00
C SER A 714 -3.30 -36.19 -28.73
N VAL A 715 -2.58 -36.19 -27.60
CA VAL A 715 -1.64 -35.12 -27.20
C VAL A 715 -0.20 -35.63 -27.26
N GLN A 716 0.70 -34.82 -27.81
CA GLN A 716 2.13 -35.13 -27.81
C GLN A 716 2.76 -34.75 -26.46
N THR A 717 3.39 -35.71 -25.79
CA THR A 717 4.02 -35.48 -24.48
C THR A 717 5.18 -34.47 -24.60
N PRO A 718 5.20 -33.41 -23.77
CA PRO A 718 6.28 -32.41 -23.79
C PRO A 718 7.62 -32.98 -23.30
N ALA A 719 8.71 -32.32 -23.70
CA ALA A 719 10.05 -32.67 -23.22
C ALA A 719 10.24 -32.29 -21.74
N SER A 720 11.02 -33.09 -21.01
CA SER A 720 11.35 -32.79 -19.61
C SER A 720 12.23 -31.54 -19.48
N ILE A 721 12.07 -30.80 -18.38
CA ILE A 721 12.78 -29.56 -18.08
C ILE A 721 13.70 -29.77 -16.86
N SER A 722 14.88 -29.18 -16.87
CA SER A 722 15.76 -29.08 -15.69
C SER A 722 15.90 -27.62 -15.27
N VAL A 723 15.80 -27.34 -13.97
CA VAL A 723 15.87 -26.00 -13.38
C VAL A 723 16.75 -26.00 -12.11
N PRO A 724 17.42 -24.89 -11.78
CA PRO A 724 18.15 -24.77 -10.51
C PRO A 724 17.25 -24.88 -9.27
N LEU A 725 17.87 -25.18 -8.13
CA LEU A 725 17.25 -25.11 -6.80
C LEU A 725 16.67 -23.71 -6.58
N ASP A 726 15.50 -23.66 -5.94
CA ASP A 726 14.69 -22.47 -5.67
C ASP A 726 14.11 -21.78 -6.92
N THR A 727 14.13 -22.43 -8.09
CA THR A 727 13.36 -21.96 -9.24
C THR A 727 11.88 -22.04 -8.92
N ALA A 728 11.21 -20.90 -8.79
CA ALA A 728 9.79 -20.86 -8.44
C ALA A 728 8.93 -21.52 -9.53
N ALA A 729 7.73 -21.97 -9.17
CA ALA A 729 6.87 -22.77 -10.05
C ALA A 729 6.49 -22.04 -11.36
N ASP A 730 6.34 -20.72 -11.30
CA ASP A 730 6.09 -19.81 -12.42
C ASP A 730 7.32 -19.59 -13.32
N GLN A 731 8.52 -19.98 -12.86
CA GLN A 731 9.78 -19.85 -13.58
C GLN A 731 10.20 -21.16 -14.29
N LEU A 732 9.36 -22.19 -14.26
CA LEU A 732 9.65 -23.50 -14.84
C LEU A 732 9.71 -23.53 -16.36
N GLY A 733 9.23 -22.48 -17.04
CA GLY A 733 9.19 -22.42 -18.50
C GLY A 733 8.31 -23.51 -19.10
N LEU A 734 7.20 -23.85 -18.44
CA LEU A 734 6.24 -24.84 -18.94
C LEU A 734 5.65 -24.34 -20.27
N PRO A 735 5.51 -25.21 -21.28
CA PRO A 735 5.04 -24.77 -22.59
C PRO A 735 3.58 -24.35 -22.51
N GLU A 736 3.28 -23.12 -22.91
CA GLU A 736 1.93 -22.55 -22.92
C GLU A 736 0.99 -23.30 -23.89
N GLN A 737 1.55 -23.98 -24.89
CA GLN A 737 0.82 -24.81 -25.85
C GLN A 737 1.54 -26.13 -26.11
N VAL A 738 0.77 -27.19 -26.35
CA VAL A 738 1.30 -28.50 -26.74
C VAL A 738 0.69 -28.99 -28.06
N PRO A 739 1.47 -29.70 -28.90
CA PRO A 739 0.95 -30.23 -30.15
C PRO A 739 -0.10 -31.33 -29.88
N VAL A 740 -1.24 -31.22 -30.55
CA VAL A 740 -2.32 -32.21 -30.53
C VAL A 740 -2.66 -32.67 -31.95
N THR A 741 -3.15 -33.89 -32.07
CA THR A 741 -3.75 -34.41 -33.30
C THR A 741 -5.26 -34.52 -33.10
N LEU A 742 -6.04 -33.97 -34.01
CA LEU A 742 -7.50 -33.96 -33.97
C LEU A 742 -8.08 -35.22 -34.63
N SER A 743 -9.37 -35.46 -34.43
CA SER A 743 -10.09 -36.65 -34.90
C SER A 743 -10.20 -36.76 -36.43
N ASP A 744 -9.89 -35.68 -37.15
CA ASP A 744 -9.79 -35.63 -38.61
C ASP A 744 -8.34 -35.76 -39.11
N ASP A 745 -7.42 -36.19 -38.24
CA ASP A 745 -5.98 -36.36 -38.45
C ASP A 745 -5.21 -35.05 -38.72
N THR A 746 -5.82 -33.89 -38.45
CA THR A 746 -5.11 -32.60 -38.55
C THR A 746 -4.30 -32.31 -37.28
N ALA A 747 -3.15 -31.64 -37.46
CA ALA A 747 -2.28 -31.24 -36.35
C ALA A 747 -2.61 -29.80 -35.93
N ALA A 748 -2.77 -29.58 -34.63
CA ALA A 748 -3.06 -28.28 -34.03
C ALA A 748 -2.20 -28.06 -32.76
N GLN A 749 -2.23 -26.83 -32.23
CA GLN A 749 -1.63 -26.48 -30.94
C GLN A 749 -2.76 -26.17 -29.97
N ALA A 750 -2.77 -26.85 -28.82
CA ALA A 750 -3.76 -26.63 -27.77
C ALA A 750 -3.09 -25.94 -26.59
N ALA A 751 -3.74 -24.92 -26.04
CA ALA A 751 -3.24 -24.24 -24.85
C ALA A 751 -3.33 -25.17 -23.63
N VAL A 752 -2.42 -25.00 -22.68
CA VAL A 752 -2.38 -25.82 -21.47
C VAL A 752 -2.36 -24.92 -20.24
N THR A 753 -3.28 -25.18 -19.32
CA THR A 753 -3.20 -24.64 -17.97
C THR A 753 -2.50 -25.67 -17.08
N TRP A 754 -1.33 -25.32 -16.55
CA TRP A 754 -0.49 -26.21 -15.75
C TRP A 754 -0.74 -26.05 -14.25
N TYR A 755 -0.84 -27.18 -13.54
CA TYR A 755 -1.05 -27.23 -12.09
C TYR A 755 0.23 -27.63 -11.38
N THR A 756 0.89 -26.66 -10.77
CA THR A 756 2.22 -26.82 -10.16
C THR A 756 2.18 -27.16 -8.67
N GLY A 757 1.01 -27.45 -8.09
CA GLY A 757 0.85 -27.67 -6.65
C GLY A 757 1.71 -28.80 -6.03
N ASN A 758 2.20 -29.74 -6.85
CA ASN A 758 3.12 -30.81 -6.42
C ASN A 758 4.61 -30.50 -6.63
N TYR A 759 4.95 -29.36 -7.25
CA TYR A 759 6.32 -28.93 -7.46
C TYR A 759 6.91 -28.34 -6.17
N ARG A 760 8.18 -28.64 -5.89
CA ARG A 760 8.91 -28.10 -4.72
C ARG A 760 10.22 -27.51 -5.20
N ALA A 761 10.25 -26.19 -5.33
CA ALA A 761 11.39 -25.43 -5.83
C ALA A 761 12.67 -25.67 -5.00
N ASN A 762 12.52 -25.81 -3.69
CA ASN A 762 13.60 -25.90 -2.72
C ASN A 762 14.11 -27.34 -2.46
N THR A 763 13.61 -28.34 -3.18
CA THR A 763 13.96 -29.74 -2.93
C THR A 763 14.50 -30.36 -4.22
N PRO A 764 15.81 -30.71 -4.30
CA PRO A 764 16.36 -31.36 -5.49
C PRO A 764 15.65 -32.68 -5.78
N GLY A 765 15.17 -32.87 -7.02
CA GLY A 765 14.37 -34.04 -7.36
C GLY A 765 13.63 -33.92 -8.70
N GLN A 766 12.94 -34.98 -9.10
CA GLN A 766 12.06 -34.98 -10.28
C GLN A 766 10.59 -34.88 -9.86
N TYR A 767 9.89 -33.91 -10.45
CA TYR A 767 8.48 -33.62 -10.22
C TYR A 767 7.70 -33.80 -11.52
N THR A 768 6.52 -34.41 -11.45
CA THR A 768 5.60 -34.49 -12.59
C THR A 768 4.50 -33.45 -12.39
N ILE A 769 4.40 -32.52 -13.33
CA ILE A 769 3.41 -31.45 -13.34
C ILE A 769 2.32 -31.83 -14.33
N SER A 770 1.08 -31.80 -13.89
CA SER A 770 -0.11 -32.09 -14.70
C SER A 770 -0.71 -30.80 -15.22
N GLY A 771 -1.31 -30.83 -16.39
CA GLY A 771 -2.02 -29.70 -16.99
C GLY A 771 -3.27 -30.15 -17.72
N LEU A 772 -4.23 -29.24 -17.86
CA LEU A 772 -5.47 -29.46 -18.60
C LEU A 772 -5.41 -28.71 -19.93
N LEU A 773 -5.85 -29.37 -21.00
CA LEU A 773 -5.89 -28.79 -22.33
C LEU A 773 -7.13 -27.91 -22.50
N THR A 774 -6.91 -26.72 -23.04
CA THR A 774 -7.95 -25.93 -23.67
C THR A 774 -7.93 -26.25 -25.17
N PRO A 775 -9.01 -26.83 -25.74
CA PRO A 775 -9.02 -27.21 -27.13
C PRO A 775 -8.88 -25.98 -28.05
N PRO A 776 -8.23 -26.13 -29.23
CA PRO A 776 -8.13 -25.05 -30.21
C PRO A 776 -9.52 -24.55 -30.63
N GLU A 777 -9.62 -23.28 -31.04
CA GLU A 777 -10.86 -22.58 -31.41
C GLU A 777 -11.73 -23.33 -32.45
N ASN A 778 -11.12 -24.21 -33.24
CA ASN A 778 -11.77 -25.04 -34.26
C ASN A 778 -11.90 -26.53 -33.88
N ALA A 779 -11.82 -26.89 -32.60
CA ALA A 779 -11.90 -28.26 -32.13
C ALA A 779 -12.57 -28.38 -30.73
N VAL A 780 -12.95 -29.59 -30.34
CA VAL A 780 -13.55 -29.86 -29.02
C VAL A 780 -12.78 -30.94 -28.25
N ASP A 781 -12.72 -30.87 -26.92
CA ASP A 781 -12.15 -31.92 -26.08
C ASP A 781 -13.14 -32.40 -25.02
N PRO A 782 -14.20 -33.14 -25.43
CA PRO A 782 -15.23 -33.59 -24.50
C PRO A 782 -14.74 -34.63 -23.49
N ALA A 783 -13.50 -35.12 -23.61
CA ALA A 783 -12.91 -36.08 -22.69
C ALA A 783 -12.09 -35.43 -21.56
N GLY A 784 -11.79 -34.13 -21.64
CA GLY A 784 -10.96 -33.42 -20.66
C GLY A 784 -9.54 -33.98 -20.61
N THR A 785 -8.86 -34.02 -21.76
CA THR A 785 -7.59 -34.72 -21.93
C THR A 785 -6.48 -34.04 -21.11
N ALA A 786 -5.94 -34.77 -20.14
CA ALA A 786 -4.85 -34.29 -19.29
C ALA A 786 -3.47 -34.51 -19.96
N VAL A 787 -2.57 -33.56 -19.78
CA VAL A 787 -1.18 -33.62 -20.23
C VAL A 787 -0.24 -33.51 -19.01
N SER A 788 0.96 -34.09 -19.10
CA SER A 788 1.94 -34.01 -18.00
C SER A 788 3.36 -33.79 -18.50
N ILE A 789 4.16 -33.06 -17.74
CA ILE A 789 5.56 -32.76 -18.02
C ILE A 789 6.44 -33.01 -16.78
N THR A 790 7.64 -33.54 -16.98
CA THR A 790 8.59 -33.80 -15.89
C THR A 790 9.58 -32.65 -15.73
N VAL A 791 9.73 -32.15 -14.51
CA VAL A 791 10.67 -31.09 -14.13
C VAL A 791 11.70 -31.63 -13.15
N THR A 792 12.98 -31.36 -13.36
CA THR A 792 14.09 -31.78 -12.50
C THR A 792 14.75 -30.58 -11.84
N VAL A 793 14.92 -30.57 -10.52
CA VAL A 793 15.56 -29.48 -9.75
C VAL A 793 17.02 -29.82 -9.41
N GLU A 794 17.97 -28.91 -9.71
CA GLU A 794 19.44 -29.11 -9.62
C GLU A 794 20.12 -28.20 -8.55
N GLU A 795 21.14 -28.67 -7.82
CA GLU A 795 21.81 -27.94 -6.69
C GLU A 795 22.78 -26.79 -7.14
N ALA A 796 22.89 -25.66 -6.40
CA ALA A 796 23.56 -24.39 -6.83
C ALA A 796 25.06 -24.20 -6.40
N ALA A 797 25.78 -23.24 -7.04
CA ALA A 797 27.23 -22.97 -6.87
C ALA A 797 27.60 -21.59 -6.21
N PRO A 798 28.78 -21.41 -5.56
CA PRO A 798 29.09 -20.28 -4.66
C PRO A 798 29.64 -18.95 -5.29
N GLN A 799 29.38 -17.80 -4.63
CA GLN A 799 29.64 -16.38 -5.07
C GLN A 799 31.02 -15.77 -4.67
N PRO A 800 31.58 -14.73 -5.35
CA PRO A 800 32.91 -14.11 -5.10
C PRO A 800 32.99 -13.18 -3.87
N VAL A 801 34.21 -12.89 -3.39
CA VAL A 801 34.55 -12.06 -2.21
C VAL A 801 34.47 -10.55 -2.49
N ALA A 802 34.06 -9.75 -1.50
CA ALA A 802 33.90 -8.30 -1.58
C ALA A 802 35.23 -7.54 -1.84
N SER A 803 35.16 -6.49 -2.66
CA SER A 803 36.32 -5.66 -3.02
C SER A 803 36.84 -4.85 -1.81
N PRO A 804 38.17 -4.78 -1.58
CA PRO A 804 38.74 -4.01 -0.48
C PRO A 804 38.73 -2.49 -0.69
N VAL A 805 38.81 -1.72 0.40
CA VAL A 805 38.89 -0.25 0.43
C VAL A 805 40.27 0.20 0.91
N ILE A 806 40.86 1.20 0.23
CA ILE A 806 42.14 1.84 0.59
C ILE A 806 41.87 3.21 1.22
N ALA A 807 42.33 3.44 2.45
CA ALA A 807 42.11 4.69 3.19
C ALA A 807 43.44 5.30 3.70
N PRO A 808 43.79 6.56 3.32
CA PRO A 808 43.12 7.39 2.32
C PRO A 808 43.28 6.80 0.91
N ASN A 809 42.33 7.07 0.01
CA ASN A 809 42.33 6.53 -1.35
C ASN A 809 43.25 7.32 -2.29
N GLY A 810 44.54 7.40 -1.95
CA GLY A 810 45.56 8.16 -2.68
C GLY A 810 45.71 9.62 -2.23
N GLY A 811 46.51 10.40 -2.98
CA GLY A 811 46.72 11.84 -2.74
C GLY A 811 48.18 12.25 -2.55
N SER A 812 48.41 13.55 -2.30
CA SER A 812 49.75 14.11 -2.09
C SER A 812 50.10 14.26 -0.62
N PHE A 813 51.34 13.95 -0.22
CA PHE A 813 51.80 14.07 1.17
C PHE A 813 53.21 14.67 1.28
N THR A 814 53.49 15.28 2.45
CA THR A 814 54.84 15.74 2.85
C THR A 814 55.31 14.91 4.03
N GLY A 815 56.57 14.48 4.06
CA GLY A 815 57.03 13.53 5.07
C GLY A 815 56.60 12.10 4.76
N SER A 816 55.58 11.59 5.45
CA SER A 816 55.06 10.21 5.36
C SER A 816 53.53 10.14 5.47
N GLN A 817 52.90 9.13 4.83
CA GLN A 817 51.45 8.89 4.83
C GLN A 817 51.11 7.52 5.42
N SER A 818 50.16 7.41 6.35
CA SER A 818 49.63 6.13 6.83
C SER A 818 48.46 5.65 5.95
N VAL A 819 48.42 4.36 5.62
CA VAL A 819 47.41 3.71 4.76
C VAL A 819 46.80 2.51 5.48
N THR A 820 45.47 2.43 5.47
CA THR A 820 44.65 1.36 6.06
C THR A 820 43.87 0.67 4.95
N LEU A 821 43.75 -0.66 5.01
CA LEU A 821 43.00 -1.48 4.06
C LEU A 821 41.85 -2.16 4.81
N THR A 822 40.65 -2.19 4.23
CA THR A 822 39.47 -2.85 4.84
C THR A 822 38.70 -3.65 3.78
N CYS A 823 37.91 -4.65 4.18
CA CYS A 823 37.03 -5.44 3.31
C CYS A 823 35.72 -5.69 4.06
N ALA A 824 34.59 -5.74 3.35
CA ALA A 824 33.28 -5.99 3.94
C ALA A 824 33.14 -7.45 4.44
N ASP A 825 33.81 -8.40 3.79
CA ASP A 825 33.92 -9.78 4.28
C ASP A 825 34.97 -9.80 5.41
N THR A 826 34.52 -9.86 6.66
CA THR A 826 35.37 -9.73 7.85
C THR A 826 36.42 -10.83 8.00
N ASP A 827 36.17 -12.00 7.40
CA ASP A 827 37.09 -13.14 7.39
C ASP A 827 38.02 -13.17 6.17
N ALA A 828 37.83 -12.25 5.22
CA ALA A 828 38.66 -12.22 4.02
C ALA A 828 40.09 -11.78 4.33
N VAL A 829 41.05 -12.46 3.70
CA VAL A 829 42.47 -12.12 3.77
C VAL A 829 42.82 -11.17 2.64
N LEU A 830 43.34 -9.99 2.98
CA LEU A 830 43.75 -8.98 2.01
C LEU A 830 45.22 -9.13 1.64
N TYR A 831 45.52 -9.04 0.34
CA TYR A 831 46.88 -9.04 -0.21
C TYR A 831 47.09 -7.78 -1.06
N TYR A 832 48.22 -7.10 -0.85
CA TYR A 832 48.50 -5.83 -1.51
C TYR A 832 49.94 -5.67 -2.01
N THR A 833 50.12 -4.72 -2.93
CA THR A 833 51.42 -4.23 -3.44
C THR A 833 51.47 -2.71 -3.32
N THR A 834 52.66 -2.10 -3.35
CA THR A 834 52.84 -0.64 -3.28
C THR A 834 53.60 -0.06 -4.48
N ASP A 835 54.01 -0.90 -5.42
CA ASP A 835 54.76 -0.53 -6.62
C ASP A 835 53.88 -0.48 -7.88
N GLY A 836 52.56 -0.69 -7.74
CA GLY A 836 51.59 -0.72 -8.82
C GLY A 836 51.53 -2.04 -9.60
N THR A 837 52.18 -3.10 -9.13
CA THR A 837 52.03 -4.45 -9.70
C THR A 837 50.75 -5.13 -9.20
N GLN A 838 50.11 -5.96 -10.04
CA GLN A 838 48.87 -6.64 -9.66
C GLN A 838 49.13 -7.61 -8.48
N PRO A 839 48.37 -7.51 -7.38
CA PRO A 839 48.57 -8.35 -6.21
C PRO A 839 48.13 -9.80 -6.50
N THR A 840 48.85 -10.74 -5.89
CA THR A 840 48.60 -12.19 -5.88
C THR A 840 48.58 -12.70 -4.43
N ARG A 841 48.21 -13.96 -4.19
CA ARG A 841 48.27 -14.57 -2.85
C ARG A 841 49.70 -14.68 -2.25
N ASP A 842 50.73 -14.42 -3.06
CA ASP A 842 52.13 -14.31 -2.63
C ASP A 842 52.55 -12.85 -2.31
N SER A 843 51.66 -11.87 -2.52
CA SER A 843 51.91 -10.46 -2.22
C SER A 843 51.84 -10.19 -0.72
N ILE A 844 52.00 -8.93 -0.31
CA ILE A 844 52.08 -8.58 1.10
C ILE A 844 50.70 -8.78 1.73
N ARG A 845 50.60 -9.70 2.70
CA ARG A 845 49.38 -9.90 3.49
C ARG A 845 49.17 -8.70 4.42
N TYR A 846 47.98 -8.10 4.38
CA TYR A 846 47.61 -7.01 5.27
C TYR A 846 47.42 -7.51 6.71
N THR A 847 48.12 -6.89 7.66
CA THR A 847 48.03 -7.23 9.10
C THR A 847 47.78 -6.01 9.98
N GLY A 848 47.60 -4.82 9.38
CA GLY A 848 47.39 -3.54 10.05
C GLY A 848 47.91 -2.36 9.20
N PRO A 849 47.63 -1.11 9.61
CA PRO A 849 48.03 0.07 8.84
C PRO A 849 49.54 0.13 8.55
N PHE A 850 49.91 0.53 7.33
CA PHE A 850 51.31 0.68 6.90
C PHE A 850 51.62 2.14 6.50
N THR A 851 52.91 2.49 6.39
CA THR A 851 53.34 3.87 6.13
C THR A 851 54.11 3.98 4.81
N LEU A 852 53.74 4.95 3.98
CA LEU A 852 54.44 5.35 2.77
C LEU A 852 55.36 6.53 3.07
N THR A 853 56.64 6.44 2.70
CA THR A 853 57.63 7.51 2.87
C THR A 853 58.10 8.11 1.54
N GLU A 854 57.64 7.56 0.42
CA GLU A 854 57.90 7.99 -0.96
C GLU A 854 56.63 7.78 -1.80
N SER A 855 56.56 8.36 -3.01
CA SER A 855 55.43 8.13 -3.92
C SER A 855 55.25 6.63 -4.21
N ALA A 856 54.01 6.14 -4.21
CA ALA A 856 53.68 4.72 -4.34
C ALA A 856 52.30 4.52 -4.97
N THR A 857 52.06 3.35 -5.58
CA THR A 857 50.74 2.92 -6.06
C THR A 857 50.34 1.67 -5.30
N VAL A 858 49.33 1.79 -4.44
CA VAL A 858 48.81 0.68 -3.64
C VAL A 858 47.76 -0.07 -4.45
N GLN A 859 47.92 -1.38 -4.64
CA GLN A 859 46.89 -2.26 -5.21
C GLN A 859 46.55 -3.38 -4.24
N VAL A 860 45.28 -3.76 -4.09
CA VAL A 860 44.81 -4.75 -3.09
C VAL A 860 43.66 -5.61 -3.63
N PHE A 861 43.60 -6.89 -3.24
CA PHE A 861 42.43 -7.76 -3.40
C PHE A 861 42.22 -8.62 -2.14
N ALA A 862 41.03 -9.18 -2.00
CA ALA A 862 40.59 -10.00 -0.87
C ALA A 862 40.32 -11.46 -1.30
N VAL A 863 40.56 -12.36 -0.35
CA VAL A 863 40.51 -13.82 -0.53
C VAL A 863 39.77 -14.45 0.62
N LEU A 864 38.84 -15.36 0.34
CA LEU A 864 38.14 -16.18 1.33
C LEU A 864 38.03 -17.61 0.79
N ASP A 865 38.42 -18.61 1.57
CA ASP A 865 38.43 -20.00 1.12
C ASP A 865 37.02 -20.48 0.76
N GLY A 866 36.89 -21.18 -0.37
CA GLY A 866 35.61 -21.66 -0.89
C GLY A 866 34.81 -20.63 -1.71
N ARG A 867 35.30 -19.39 -1.84
CA ARG A 867 34.71 -18.34 -2.69
C ARG A 867 35.72 -17.85 -3.73
N PRO A 868 35.28 -17.45 -4.94
CA PRO A 868 36.16 -16.78 -5.90
C PRO A 868 36.72 -15.45 -5.36
N ASP A 869 37.98 -15.13 -5.69
CA ASP A 869 38.70 -13.94 -5.20
C ASP A 869 38.02 -12.60 -5.60
N SER A 870 38.22 -11.54 -4.81
CA SER A 870 37.66 -10.22 -5.12
C SER A 870 38.32 -9.56 -6.33
N ALA A 871 37.70 -8.49 -6.84
CA ALA A 871 38.37 -7.58 -7.78
C ALA A 871 39.54 -6.85 -7.11
N VAL A 872 40.53 -6.44 -7.91
CA VAL A 872 41.69 -5.66 -7.47
C VAL A 872 41.33 -4.16 -7.45
N VAL A 873 41.63 -3.49 -6.34
CA VAL A 873 41.42 -2.04 -6.12
C VAL A 873 42.78 -1.33 -6.07
N SER A 874 42.87 -0.08 -6.56
CA SER A 874 44.14 0.66 -6.74
C SER A 874 44.05 2.12 -6.31
N ALA A 875 45.09 2.64 -5.64
CA ALA A 875 45.22 4.04 -5.19
C ALA A 875 46.65 4.60 -5.40
N GLN A 876 46.79 5.85 -5.83
CA GLN A 876 48.09 6.48 -6.12
C GLN A 876 48.46 7.59 -5.11
N PHE A 877 49.70 7.55 -4.60
CA PHE A 877 50.23 8.49 -3.63
C PHE A 877 51.46 9.24 -4.16
N THR A 878 51.52 10.56 -3.96
CA THR A 878 52.62 11.41 -4.46
C THR A 878 53.31 12.18 -3.33
N ARG A 879 54.64 12.04 -3.20
CA ARG A 879 55.43 12.80 -2.22
C ARG A 879 55.94 14.13 -2.79
N LEU A 880 55.75 15.20 -2.03
CA LEU A 880 56.25 16.55 -2.36
C LEU A 880 57.60 16.81 -1.66
N SER A 881 58.60 17.35 -2.39
CA SER A 881 59.97 17.59 -1.89
C SER A 881 60.17 18.98 -1.28
N SER A 882 60.88 19.05 -0.13
CA SER A 882 61.12 20.28 0.64
C SER A 882 62.42 21.01 0.24
N GLY A 883 62.33 22.26 -0.18
CA GLY A 883 63.49 23.16 -0.38
C GLY A 883 63.86 23.95 0.88
N THR A 884 65.17 24.12 1.12
CA THR A 884 65.78 24.73 2.34
C THR A 884 66.45 26.08 2.08
N SER A 885 66.28 27.05 3.01
CA SER A 885 67.25 28.02 3.59
C SER A 885 66.53 29.34 3.92
N GLY A 886 66.82 30.13 4.96
CA GLY A 886 67.83 30.17 6.01
C GLY A 886 67.51 31.38 6.93
N GLY A 887 67.87 31.33 8.21
CA GLY A 887 67.37 32.24 9.26
C GLY A 887 68.08 33.58 9.46
N GLY A 888 67.54 34.39 10.39
CA GLY A 888 68.15 35.60 10.94
C GLY A 888 67.21 36.37 11.89
N SER A 889 67.64 36.57 13.14
CA SER A 889 66.87 37.11 14.29
C SER A 889 66.96 38.64 14.43
N SER A 890 65.91 39.33 14.91
CA SER A 890 65.94 40.26 16.07
C SER A 890 64.72 41.21 16.21
N SER A 891 64.35 41.41 17.48
CA SER A 891 63.40 42.33 18.15
C SER A 891 62.82 43.58 17.45
N SER A 892 61.52 43.84 17.67
CA SER A 892 61.04 45.02 18.44
C SER A 892 59.50 45.06 18.58
N THR A 893 59.05 45.54 19.74
CA THR A 893 57.67 45.85 20.14
C THR A 893 57.01 46.89 19.22
N SER A 894 55.81 46.58 18.71
CA SER A 894 54.88 47.55 18.11
C SER A 894 53.45 47.03 18.25
N SER A 895 52.60 47.77 18.98
CA SER A 895 51.18 47.47 19.21
C SER A 895 50.30 47.87 18.02
N GLY A 896 50.60 47.37 16.83
CA GLY A 896 49.84 47.61 15.61
C GLY A 896 49.64 46.32 14.82
N ASN A 897 48.68 46.31 13.90
CA ASN A 897 48.40 45.17 13.04
C ASN A 897 49.70 44.70 12.34
N LYS A 898 49.94 43.39 12.32
CA LYS A 898 51.08 42.79 11.61
C LYS A 898 50.62 42.40 10.21
N THR A 899 51.19 43.02 9.18
CA THR A 899 50.86 42.75 7.77
C THR A 899 51.99 42.00 7.07
N GLN A 900 51.66 40.94 6.34
CA GLN A 900 52.57 40.15 5.51
C GLN A 900 51.94 39.93 4.12
N THR A 901 52.71 40.08 3.05
CA THR A 901 52.25 39.84 1.67
C THR A 901 53.10 38.74 1.03
N THR A 902 52.46 37.76 0.42
CA THR A 902 53.10 36.67 -0.35
C THR A 902 52.54 36.63 -1.77
N THR A 903 53.41 36.33 -2.75
CA THR A 903 53.00 36.04 -4.13
C THR A 903 53.01 34.53 -4.32
N ASN A 904 51.88 33.99 -4.72
CA ASN A 904 51.67 32.55 -4.91
C ASN A 904 52.15 32.10 -6.29
N SER A 905 52.37 30.80 -6.47
CA SER A 905 52.85 30.21 -7.73
C SER A 905 51.88 30.39 -8.91
N ASP A 906 50.59 30.61 -8.63
CA ASP A 906 49.53 30.89 -9.61
C ASP A 906 49.48 32.39 -10.04
N GLY A 907 50.38 33.22 -9.52
CA GLY A 907 50.44 34.66 -9.79
C GLY A 907 49.52 35.51 -8.91
N SER A 908 48.73 34.91 -8.01
CA SER A 908 47.91 35.64 -7.03
C SER A 908 48.76 36.27 -5.92
N THR A 909 48.21 37.28 -5.24
CA THR A 909 48.85 37.94 -4.09
C THR A 909 48.00 37.79 -2.85
N THR A 910 48.55 37.18 -1.80
CA THR A 910 47.89 37.02 -0.50
C THR A 910 48.46 38.02 0.50
N THR A 911 47.61 38.81 1.16
CA THR A 911 47.99 39.73 2.24
C THR A 911 47.34 39.30 3.54
N THR A 912 48.15 38.88 4.51
CA THR A 912 47.73 38.45 5.85
C THR A 912 47.91 39.60 6.83
N VAL A 913 46.85 39.96 7.55
CA VAL A 913 46.82 40.98 8.61
C VAL A 913 46.43 40.32 9.92
N THR A 914 47.35 40.30 10.90
CA THR A 914 47.07 39.84 12.26
C THR A 914 46.79 41.03 13.17
N LYS A 915 45.59 41.10 13.74
CA LYS A 915 45.19 42.14 14.69
C LYS A 915 45.64 41.79 16.13
N PRO A 916 45.80 42.77 17.03
CA PRO A 916 46.21 42.53 18.42
C PRO A 916 45.22 41.68 19.25
N ASP A 917 43.95 41.61 18.84
CA ASP A 917 42.90 40.82 19.48
C ASP A 917 42.95 39.32 19.14
N GLY A 918 43.88 38.91 18.26
CA GLY A 918 44.05 37.53 17.81
C GLY A 918 43.32 37.20 16.51
N THR A 919 42.54 38.11 15.94
CA THR A 919 41.87 37.92 14.65
C THR A 919 42.89 38.00 13.50
N VAL A 920 42.78 37.08 12.54
CA VAL A 920 43.61 37.03 11.33
C VAL A 920 42.75 37.29 10.10
N THR A 921 43.10 38.25 9.26
CA THR A 921 42.44 38.50 7.97
C THR A 921 43.43 38.23 6.84
N GLU A 922 43.15 37.27 5.97
CA GLU A 922 43.90 37.01 4.75
C GLU A 922 43.13 37.54 3.55
N THR A 923 43.79 38.23 2.63
CA THR A 923 43.18 38.75 1.42
C THR A 923 43.98 38.28 0.21
N THR A 924 43.41 37.37 -0.57
CA THR A 924 43.99 36.86 -1.81
C THR A 924 43.37 37.60 -2.98
N LYS A 925 44.20 38.22 -3.82
CA LYS A 925 43.79 38.83 -5.09
C LYS A 925 44.37 38.04 -6.24
N TYR A 926 43.48 37.52 -7.08
CA TYR A 926 43.84 36.69 -8.22
C TYR A 926 44.14 37.53 -9.48
N PRO A 927 44.93 37.00 -10.43
CA PRO A 927 45.25 37.71 -11.67
C PRO A 927 44.04 38.03 -12.56
N ASP A 928 42.99 37.21 -12.49
CA ASP A 928 41.74 37.40 -13.23
C ASP A 928 40.88 38.57 -12.72
N GLY A 929 41.23 39.15 -11.57
CA GLY A 929 40.51 40.24 -10.92
C GLY A 929 39.58 39.81 -9.79
N SER A 930 39.37 38.51 -9.60
CA SER A 930 38.62 37.98 -8.46
C SER A 930 39.40 38.15 -7.15
N LYS A 931 38.69 38.12 -6.02
CA LYS A 931 39.24 38.36 -4.69
C LYS A 931 38.66 37.37 -3.68
N GLU A 932 39.48 36.90 -2.76
CA GLU A 932 39.06 36.13 -1.60
C GLU A 932 39.53 36.83 -0.31
N VAL A 933 38.69 36.86 0.72
CA VAL A 933 39.00 37.39 2.04
C VAL A 933 38.64 36.34 3.09
N VAL A 934 39.62 35.84 3.85
CA VAL A 934 39.40 34.89 4.94
C VAL A 934 39.64 35.59 6.27
N GLU A 935 38.61 35.75 7.09
CA GLU A 935 38.73 36.25 8.46
C GLU A 935 38.60 35.09 9.45
N THR A 936 39.62 34.86 10.27
CA THR A 936 39.60 33.86 11.35
C THR A 936 39.47 34.57 12.70
N ALA A 937 38.34 34.35 13.38
CA ALA A 937 38.08 34.86 14.72
C ALA A 937 38.77 34.01 15.80
N LYS A 938 38.87 34.55 17.02
CA LYS A 938 39.57 33.91 18.15
C LYS A 938 38.91 32.59 18.60
N ASP A 939 37.60 32.46 18.42
CA ASP A 939 36.83 31.27 18.77
C ASP A 939 36.95 30.13 17.74
N GLY A 940 37.73 30.33 16.66
CA GLY A 940 37.90 29.35 15.59
C GLY A 940 36.92 29.52 14.43
N THR A 941 35.95 30.45 14.52
CA THR A 941 35.03 30.77 13.41
C THR A 941 35.82 31.36 12.23
N LYS A 942 35.58 30.85 11.03
CA LYS A 942 36.18 31.33 9.78
C LYS A 942 35.11 31.92 8.88
N THR A 943 35.30 33.17 8.46
CA THR A 943 34.47 33.85 7.47
C THR A 943 35.26 34.01 6.18
N THR A 944 34.90 33.27 5.14
CA THR A 944 35.51 33.36 3.81
C THR A 944 34.57 34.11 2.88
N THR A 945 34.98 35.26 2.36
CA THR A 945 34.23 36.04 1.37
C THR A 945 34.98 36.04 0.04
N ARG A 946 34.40 35.39 -0.96
CA ARG A 946 34.88 35.40 -2.35
C ARG A 946 34.06 36.41 -3.16
N THR A 947 34.74 37.20 -3.97
CA THR A 947 34.14 38.10 -4.95
C THR A 947 34.67 37.72 -6.32
N ASP A 948 33.78 37.33 -7.23
CA ASP A 948 34.16 36.97 -8.59
C ASP A 948 34.45 38.22 -9.45
N THR A 949 34.79 38.00 -10.72
CA THR A 949 35.12 39.07 -11.67
C THR A 949 33.88 39.88 -12.12
N ALA A 950 32.68 39.33 -11.97
CA ALA A 950 31.42 40.01 -12.28
C ALA A 950 30.95 40.91 -11.12
N GLY A 951 31.47 40.68 -9.92
CA GLY A 951 31.16 41.39 -8.69
C GLY A 951 30.18 40.65 -7.77
N ASN A 952 29.86 39.40 -8.08
CA ASN A 952 29.03 38.55 -7.22
C ASN A 952 29.85 38.10 -6.01
N GLN A 953 29.19 37.95 -4.87
CA GLN A 953 29.85 37.61 -3.61
C GLN A 953 29.30 36.31 -3.03
N THR A 954 30.20 35.44 -2.60
CA THR A 954 29.89 34.25 -1.79
C THR A 954 30.59 34.42 -0.44
N GLN A 955 29.84 34.35 0.65
CA GLN A 955 30.36 34.42 2.01
C GLN A 955 30.05 33.13 2.76
N VAL A 956 31.06 32.41 3.22
CA VAL A 956 30.93 31.20 4.05
C VAL A 956 31.37 31.55 5.47
N ILE A 957 30.48 31.39 6.44
CA ILE A 957 30.78 31.48 7.87
C ILE A 957 30.78 30.06 8.43
N ALA A 958 31.95 29.48 8.65
CA ALA A 958 32.12 28.14 9.21
C ALA A 958 32.51 28.21 10.68
N LYS A 959 31.79 27.50 11.54
CA LYS A 959 32.08 27.39 12.98
C LYS A 959 32.89 26.14 13.29
N ALA A 960 33.48 26.10 14.48
CA ALA A 960 34.29 24.97 14.94
C ALA A 960 33.47 23.69 15.23
N ASP A 961 32.16 23.80 15.38
CA ASP A 961 31.23 22.69 15.64
C ASP A 961 30.76 21.95 14.37
N GLY A 962 31.26 22.36 13.19
CA GLY A 962 30.86 21.79 11.91
C GLY A 962 29.68 22.51 11.24
N SER A 963 28.94 23.37 11.96
CA SER A 963 27.87 24.17 11.35
C SER A 963 28.42 25.30 10.49
N SER A 964 27.71 25.64 9.41
CA SER A 964 28.11 26.73 8.51
C SER A 964 26.92 27.49 7.93
N VAL A 965 27.15 28.74 7.52
CA VAL A 965 26.18 29.54 6.77
C VAL A 965 26.88 30.10 5.54
N THR A 966 26.36 29.79 4.36
CA THR A 966 26.84 30.30 3.08
C THR A 966 25.83 31.29 2.51
N THR A 967 26.22 32.54 2.32
CA THR A 967 25.40 33.59 1.71
C THR A 967 25.91 33.93 0.32
N PHE A 968 25.01 34.00 -0.65
CA PHE A 968 25.28 34.47 -2.01
C PHE A 968 24.59 35.79 -2.24
N GLN A 969 25.30 36.73 -2.84
CA GLN A 969 24.79 38.03 -3.24
C GLN A 969 25.21 38.29 -4.69
N GLN A 970 24.23 38.19 -5.59
CA GLN A 970 24.42 38.40 -7.01
C GLN A 970 24.24 39.88 -7.35
N LYS A 971 24.97 40.35 -8.36
CA LYS A 971 24.93 41.75 -8.78
C LYS A 971 23.58 42.18 -9.37
N ASP A 972 22.81 41.23 -9.86
CA ASP A 972 21.44 41.43 -10.38
C ASP A 972 20.39 41.62 -9.27
N GLY A 973 20.80 41.54 -7.99
CA GLY A 973 19.93 41.66 -6.82
C GLY A 973 19.39 40.34 -6.30
N SER A 974 19.67 39.21 -6.95
CA SER A 974 19.33 37.88 -6.44
C SER A 974 20.25 37.52 -5.26
N SER A 975 19.72 36.78 -4.30
CA SER A 975 20.46 36.38 -3.11
C SER A 975 20.07 35.00 -2.64
N ALA A 976 20.94 34.32 -1.91
CA ALA A 976 20.60 33.07 -1.26
C ALA A 976 21.34 32.92 0.06
N THR A 977 20.79 32.13 0.97
CA THR A 977 21.44 31.68 2.20
C THR A 977 21.26 30.19 2.34
N THR A 978 22.36 29.46 2.42
CA THR A 978 22.39 28.02 2.71
C THR A 978 22.97 27.80 4.10
N THR A 979 22.21 27.18 4.99
CA THR A 979 22.62 26.84 6.35
C THR A 979 22.91 25.35 6.42
N GLN A 980 24.07 25.00 6.98
CA GLN A 980 24.41 23.65 7.39
C GLN A 980 24.35 23.54 8.91
N SER A 981 23.50 22.66 9.43
CA SER A 981 23.46 22.33 10.85
C SER A 981 24.64 21.43 11.25
N ALA A 982 24.87 21.29 12.56
CA ALA A 982 26.01 20.51 13.07
C ALA A 982 25.92 19.00 12.78
N ASP A 983 24.72 18.49 12.49
CA ASP A 983 24.44 17.12 12.03
C ASP A 983 24.61 16.95 10.50
N GLY A 984 24.88 18.02 9.76
CA GLY A 984 25.15 17.99 8.32
C GLY A 984 23.95 18.29 7.41
N HIS A 985 22.75 18.51 7.95
CA HIS A 985 21.56 18.86 7.15
C HIS A 985 21.69 20.26 6.52
N LEU A 986 21.18 20.42 5.29
CA LEU A 986 21.32 21.63 4.49
C LEU A 986 19.95 22.25 4.16
N GLU A 987 19.78 23.53 4.52
CA GLU A 987 18.60 24.32 4.17
C GLU A 987 19.01 25.55 3.37
N SER A 988 18.44 25.73 2.18
CA SER A 988 18.68 26.88 1.32
C SER A 988 17.44 27.75 1.17
N LYS A 989 17.60 29.07 1.32
CA LYS A 989 16.57 30.08 1.05
C LYS A 989 17.08 31.00 -0.04
N VAL A 990 16.33 31.12 -1.13
CA VAL A 990 16.74 31.85 -2.33
C VAL A 990 15.73 32.95 -2.62
N THR A 991 16.20 34.14 -2.96
CA THR A 991 15.38 35.24 -3.46
C THR A 991 15.89 35.63 -4.84
N LEU A 992 15.05 35.48 -5.87
CA LEU A 992 15.40 35.83 -7.25
C LEU A 992 14.88 37.22 -7.60
N SER A 993 15.71 38.03 -8.27
CA SER A 993 15.26 39.34 -8.76
C SER A 993 14.45 39.22 -10.05
N ALA A 994 13.61 40.21 -10.35
CA ALA A 994 12.85 40.26 -11.60
C ALA A 994 13.73 40.23 -12.85
N ALA A 995 14.98 40.72 -12.74
CA ALA A 995 15.94 40.69 -13.85
C ALA A 995 16.49 39.28 -14.10
N ALA A 996 16.64 38.45 -13.07
CA ALA A 996 17.07 37.06 -13.19
C ALA A 996 15.99 36.18 -13.84
N GLN A 997 14.71 36.54 -13.68
CA GLN A 997 13.55 35.78 -14.20
C GLN A 997 13.27 36.01 -15.70
N ALA A 998 14.08 36.80 -16.40
CA ALA A 998 13.86 37.14 -17.82
C ALA A 998 14.38 36.08 -18.82
N GLY A 999 14.88 34.93 -18.35
CA GLY A 999 15.41 33.82 -19.16
C GLY A 999 14.62 32.52 -18.99
N GLU A 1000 14.87 31.53 -19.86
CA GLU A 1000 14.12 30.26 -19.89
C GLU A 1000 14.39 29.35 -18.68
N THR A 1001 15.58 29.41 -18.06
CA THR A 1001 15.90 28.64 -16.83
C THR A 1001 16.94 29.38 -16.00
N VAL A 1002 16.69 29.49 -14.68
CA VAL A 1002 17.55 30.24 -13.73
C VAL A 1002 18.29 29.28 -12.81
N VAL A 1003 19.62 29.21 -12.92
CA VAL A 1003 20.44 28.42 -11.97
C VAL A 1003 20.45 29.11 -10.61
N LEU A 1004 20.05 28.40 -9.57
CA LEU A 1004 19.99 28.95 -8.22
C LEU A 1004 21.40 29.22 -7.68
N PRO A 1005 21.65 30.40 -7.09
CA PRO A 1005 22.95 30.76 -6.55
C PRO A 1005 23.16 30.13 -5.16
N ILE A 1006 23.20 28.80 -5.09
CA ILE A 1006 23.41 27.99 -3.87
C ILE A 1006 24.56 27.00 -4.15
N PRO A 1007 25.20 26.38 -3.13
CA PRO A 1007 26.16 25.32 -3.39
C PRO A 1007 25.45 24.10 -3.97
N GLU A 1008 26.23 23.19 -4.57
CA GLU A 1008 25.72 21.87 -4.94
C GLU A 1008 25.20 21.14 -3.71
N LEU A 1009 23.95 20.67 -3.79
CA LEU A 1009 23.30 19.95 -2.72
C LEU A 1009 23.60 18.45 -2.84
N PRO A 1010 23.87 17.74 -1.72
CA PRO A 1010 23.98 16.29 -1.74
C PRO A 1010 22.63 15.64 -2.01
N VAL A 1011 22.65 14.41 -2.49
CA VAL A 1011 21.44 13.59 -2.67
C VAL A 1011 21.44 12.48 -1.62
N THR A 1012 20.27 12.19 -1.06
CA THR A 1012 20.04 11.08 -0.11
C THR A 1012 18.76 10.35 -0.47
N THR A 1013 18.68 9.07 -0.12
CA THR A 1013 17.45 8.27 -0.20
C THR A 1013 16.51 8.52 0.99
N ARG A 1014 17.01 9.17 2.06
CA ARG A 1014 16.26 9.48 3.27
C ARG A 1014 15.59 10.84 3.20
N ARG A 1015 14.25 10.85 3.21
CA ARG A 1015 13.42 12.07 3.08
C ARG A 1015 13.57 13.06 4.24
N ASP A 1016 13.89 12.56 5.43
CA ASP A 1016 14.12 13.38 6.63
C ASP A 1016 15.48 14.07 6.63
N GLU A 1017 16.47 13.51 5.93
CA GLU A 1017 17.81 14.09 5.78
C GLU A 1017 17.97 14.95 4.52
N ALA A 1018 17.01 14.85 3.58
CA ALA A 1018 17.07 15.50 2.27
C ALA A 1018 17.20 17.02 2.36
N PRO A 1019 18.14 17.66 1.64
CA PRO A 1019 18.32 19.10 1.70
C PRO A 1019 17.08 19.83 1.17
N THR A 1020 16.77 20.97 1.77
CA THR A 1020 15.61 21.79 1.41
C THR A 1020 16.00 23.06 0.67
N VAL A 1021 15.17 23.49 -0.27
CA VAL A 1021 15.31 24.74 -1.01
C VAL A 1021 13.97 25.48 -1.00
N THR A 1022 13.94 26.68 -0.44
CA THR A 1022 12.78 27.57 -0.49
C THR A 1022 13.07 28.73 -1.42
N VAL A 1023 12.17 29.02 -2.36
CA VAL A 1023 12.32 30.13 -3.31
C VAL A 1023 11.36 31.28 -3.01
N SER A 1024 11.84 32.50 -3.20
CA SER A 1024 11.03 33.72 -3.21
C SER A 1024 11.22 34.43 -4.55
N LEU A 1025 10.12 34.61 -5.28
CA LEU A 1025 10.05 35.12 -6.64
C LEU A 1025 9.39 36.50 -6.65
N SER A 1026 9.55 37.27 -7.72
CA SER A 1026 9.07 38.67 -7.79
C SER A 1026 7.77 38.84 -8.59
N GLY A 1027 7.06 37.75 -8.87
CA GLY A 1027 5.82 37.71 -9.65
C GLY A 1027 4.98 36.47 -9.32
N SER A 1028 3.78 36.40 -9.86
CA SER A 1028 2.84 35.27 -9.66
C SER A 1028 3.08 34.08 -10.58
N ASP A 1029 3.83 34.28 -11.67
CA ASP A 1029 4.06 33.24 -12.66
C ASP A 1029 5.16 32.28 -12.18
N PRO A 1030 4.96 30.96 -12.29
CA PRO A 1030 6.00 29.98 -11.96
C PRO A 1030 7.27 30.19 -12.79
N VAL A 1031 8.42 29.99 -12.17
CA VAL A 1031 9.74 30.16 -12.80
C VAL A 1031 10.44 28.81 -12.87
N ARG A 1032 10.98 28.47 -14.04
CA ARG A 1032 11.85 27.31 -14.21
C ARG A 1032 13.23 27.61 -13.64
N VAL A 1033 13.62 26.87 -12.61
CA VAL A 1033 14.91 27.01 -11.93
C VAL A 1033 15.73 25.73 -12.09
N GLU A 1034 17.05 25.85 -12.01
CA GLU A 1034 17.97 24.73 -11.88
C GLU A 1034 18.61 24.77 -10.49
N ILE A 1035 18.34 23.73 -9.70
CA ILE A 1035 18.90 23.52 -8.38
C ILE A 1035 20.22 22.77 -8.56
N PRO A 1036 21.39 23.35 -8.19
CA PRO A 1036 22.65 22.64 -8.25
C PRO A 1036 22.65 21.43 -7.30
N VAL A 1037 22.96 20.25 -7.82
CA VAL A 1037 22.91 18.97 -7.09
C VAL A 1037 24.14 18.15 -7.45
N ALA A 1038 24.80 17.58 -6.45
CA ALA A 1038 25.93 16.68 -6.62
C ALA A 1038 25.44 15.28 -7.01
N ASP A 1039 26.17 14.60 -7.90
CA ASP A 1039 25.94 13.19 -8.26
C ASP A 1039 24.51 12.86 -8.71
N VAL A 1040 23.90 13.77 -9.49
CA VAL A 1040 22.55 13.58 -10.04
C VAL A 1040 22.46 12.26 -10.83
N THR A 1041 21.51 11.41 -10.46
CA THR A 1041 21.20 10.15 -11.11
C THR A 1041 19.86 10.24 -11.85
N PRO A 1042 19.51 9.25 -12.71
CA PRO A 1042 18.16 9.16 -13.24
C PRO A 1042 17.07 9.09 -12.15
N GLY A 1043 17.40 8.56 -10.95
CA GLY A 1043 16.50 8.44 -9.81
C GLY A 1043 16.31 9.72 -9.00
N THR A 1044 17.14 10.75 -9.22
CA THR A 1044 17.03 12.02 -8.50
C THR A 1044 15.76 12.78 -8.90
N VAL A 1045 14.99 13.24 -7.89
CA VAL A 1045 13.76 14.02 -8.07
C VAL A 1045 13.69 15.21 -7.12
N ALA A 1046 12.88 16.21 -7.49
CA ALA A 1046 12.46 17.27 -6.59
C ALA A 1046 11.09 16.93 -5.98
N VAL A 1047 10.92 17.13 -4.68
CA VAL A 1047 9.67 16.93 -3.94
C VAL A 1047 9.20 18.25 -3.37
N LEU A 1048 8.01 18.68 -3.75
CA LEU A 1048 7.35 19.85 -3.17
C LEU A 1048 6.87 19.54 -1.77
N VAL A 1049 7.12 20.45 -0.84
CA VAL A 1049 6.67 20.40 0.56
C VAL A 1049 5.59 21.46 0.73
N ALA A 1050 4.35 21.02 0.95
CA ALA A 1050 3.23 21.91 1.21
C ALA A 1050 3.28 22.50 2.63
N ALA A 1051 2.49 23.53 2.89
CA ALA A 1051 2.48 24.24 4.17
C ALA A 1051 2.03 23.38 5.36
N ASP A 1052 1.27 22.32 5.10
CA ASP A 1052 0.81 21.33 6.09
C ASP A 1052 1.82 20.19 6.32
N GLY A 1053 2.96 20.22 5.62
CA GLY A 1053 4.00 19.19 5.69
C GLY A 1053 3.81 18.03 4.71
N THR A 1054 2.75 18.02 3.90
CA THR A 1054 2.57 16.98 2.87
C THR A 1054 3.62 17.13 1.76
N GLU A 1055 4.10 15.99 1.26
CA GLU A 1055 5.13 15.92 0.24
C GLU A 1055 4.57 15.40 -1.08
N LYS A 1056 4.88 16.07 -2.19
CA LYS A 1056 4.49 15.66 -3.54
C LYS A 1056 5.70 15.61 -4.46
N ILE A 1057 5.96 14.47 -5.10
CA ILE A 1057 6.98 14.38 -6.13
C ILE A 1057 6.57 15.28 -7.31
N LEU A 1058 7.48 16.17 -7.70
CA LEU A 1058 7.31 16.95 -8.92
C LEU A 1058 7.73 16.07 -10.08
N SER A 1059 6.78 15.34 -10.66
CA SER A 1059 7.02 14.38 -11.76
C SER A 1059 7.68 15.04 -12.97
N ALA A 1060 7.49 16.34 -13.17
CA ALA A 1060 8.14 17.14 -14.22
C ALA A 1060 9.58 17.60 -13.87
N SER A 1061 10.17 17.17 -12.75
CA SER A 1061 11.55 17.53 -12.39
C SER A 1061 12.57 16.77 -13.25
N ILE A 1062 13.51 17.48 -13.87
CA ILE A 1062 14.43 16.94 -14.87
C ILE A 1062 15.89 16.99 -14.39
N PRO A 1063 16.60 15.86 -14.36
CA PRO A 1063 18.04 15.81 -14.14
C PRO A 1063 18.77 16.53 -15.27
N THR A 1064 19.58 17.53 -14.91
CA THR A 1064 20.50 18.23 -15.82
C THR A 1064 21.91 17.67 -15.63
N GLN A 1065 22.89 18.22 -16.36
CA GLN A 1065 24.30 17.85 -16.17
C GLN A 1065 24.85 18.30 -14.80
N THR A 1066 24.24 19.34 -14.22
CA THR A 1066 24.77 20.07 -13.05
C THR A 1066 23.77 20.17 -11.90
N GLY A 1067 22.58 19.56 -12.01
CA GLY A 1067 21.52 19.76 -11.05
C GLY A 1067 20.17 19.16 -11.43
N MET A 1068 19.12 19.75 -10.87
CA MET A 1068 17.72 19.41 -11.13
C MET A 1068 16.98 20.65 -11.64
N ALA A 1069 16.44 20.57 -12.86
CA ALA A 1069 15.55 21.58 -13.41
C ALA A 1069 14.11 21.33 -12.93
N VAL A 1070 13.46 22.36 -12.41
CA VAL A 1070 12.11 22.30 -11.84
C VAL A 1070 11.40 23.63 -11.99
N THR A 1071 10.09 23.62 -12.19
CA THR A 1071 9.27 24.84 -12.23
C THR A 1071 8.67 25.08 -10.85
N LEU A 1072 8.96 26.23 -10.24
CA LEU A 1072 8.53 26.58 -8.88
C LEU A 1072 7.75 27.90 -8.87
N SER A 1073 6.78 27.99 -7.98
CA SER A 1073 6.00 29.19 -7.67
C SER A 1073 6.63 29.97 -6.50
N ASP A 1074 6.16 31.20 -6.27
CA ASP A 1074 6.62 31.99 -5.14
C ASP A 1074 6.28 31.32 -3.80
N GLY A 1075 7.28 31.18 -2.93
CA GLY A 1075 7.12 30.55 -1.62
C GLY A 1075 7.28 29.03 -1.61
N ASP A 1076 7.43 28.37 -2.77
CA ASP A 1076 7.59 26.93 -2.84
C ASP A 1076 8.85 26.48 -2.07
N THR A 1077 8.69 25.42 -1.29
CA THR A 1077 9.77 24.68 -0.65
C THR A 1077 9.88 23.30 -1.31
N VAL A 1078 11.09 22.92 -1.74
CA VAL A 1078 11.36 21.60 -2.30
C VAL A 1078 12.50 20.87 -1.58
N LYS A 1079 12.41 19.53 -1.57
CA LYS A 1079 13.48 18.61 -1.18
C LYS A 1079 14.11 17.98 -2.42
N ILE A 1080 15.41 17.67 -2.35
CA ILE A 1080 16.11 16.88 -3.36
C ILE A 1080 16.42 15.50 -2.79
N LEU A 1081 15.98 14.45 -3.48
CA LEU A 1081 16.16 13.06 -3.03
C LEU A 1081 16.51 12.14 -4.19
N ASP A 1082 17.16 11.03 -3.87
CA ASP A 1082 17.24 9.89 -4.76
C ASP A 1082 16.02 8.99 -4.50
N ASN A 1083 15.08 8.99 -5.44
CA ASN A 1083 13.89 8.16 -5.41
C ASN A 1083 14.01 6.97 -6.38
N ALA A 1084 15.23 6.51 -6.67
CA ALA A 1084 15.46 5.36 -7.53
C ALA A 1084 14.70 4.13 -7.02
N LYS A 1085 13.86 3.56 -7.89
CA LYS A 1085 13.20 2.27 -7.65
C LYS A 1085 13.98 1.18 -8.37
N THR A 1086 14.22 0.06 -7.69
CA THR A 1086 14.87 -1.11 -8.27
C THR A 1086 13.83 -2.17 -8.60
N PHE A 1087 14.07 -2.89 -9.70
CA PHE A 1087 13.22 -3.98 -10.14
C PHE A 1087 14.08 -5.19 -10.43
N SER A 1088 13.63 -6.37 -9.99
CA SER A 1088 14.39 -7.62 -10.08
C SER A 1088 14.71 -8.02 -11.53
N ASP A 1089 13.84 -7.64 -12.47
CA ASP A 1089 13.95 -7.89 -13.90
C ASP A 1089 14.59 -6.73 -14.69
N VAL A 1090 15.07 -5.69 -14.01
CA VAL A 1090 15.82 -4.58 -14.62
C VAL A 1090 17.17 -4.43 -13.94
N PRO A 1091 18.14 -5.32 -14.24
CA PRO A 1091 19.50 -5.18 -13.73
C PRO A 1091 20.16 -3.91 -14.27
N ALA A 1092 21.19 -3.40 -13.58
CA ALA A 1092 21.92 -2.19 -14.01
C ALA A 1092 22.54 -2.30 -15.44
N SER A 1093 22.75 -3.52 -15.95
CA SER A 1093 23.21 -3.78 -17.31
C SER A 1093 22.12 -3.73 -18.37
N HIS A 1094 20.84 -3.67 -17.99
CA HIS A 1094 19.72 -3.60 -18.92
C HIS A 1094 19.78 -2.27 -19.68
N TRP A 1095 19.58 -2.31 -21.00
CA TRP A 1095 19.73 -1.13 -21.86
C TRP A 1095 18.79 0.03 -21.47
N GLY A 1096 17.64 -0.31 -20.87
CA GLY A 1096 16.63 0.63 -20.38
C GLY A 1096 16.74 0.96 -18.89
N ALA A 1097 17.77 0.50 -18.15
CA ALA A 1097 17.85 0.67 -16.70
C ALA A 1097 17.70 2.13 -16.24
N ASP A 1098 18.45 3.05 -16.85
CA ASP A 1098 18.32 4.48 -16.56
C ASP A 1098 16.92 5.03 -16.87
N ALA A 1099 16.29 4.54 -17.94
CA ALA A 1099 14.98 5.01 -18.36
C ALA A 1099 13.90 4.57 -17.38
N VAL A 1100 13.98 3.31 -16.93
CA VAL A 1100 13.11 2.75 -15.91
C VAL A 1100 13.31 3.47 -14.59
N ALA A 1101 14.55 3.67 -14.15
CA ALA A 1101 14.85 4.44 -12.94
C ALA A 1101 14.32 5.88 -13.03
N PHE A 1102 14.47 6.54 -14.19
CA PHE A 1102 13.93 7.87 -14.44
C PHE A 1102 12.41 7.93 -14.34
N ALA A 1103 11.70 7.01 -15.01
CA ALA A 1103 10.25 7.04 -15.09
C ALA A 1103 9.58 6.62 -13.77
N SER A 1104 10.14 5.61 -13.10
CA SER A 1104 9.59 5.06 -11.85
C SER A 1104 9.84 5.98 -10.64
N SER A 1105 10.99 6.65 -10.57
CA SER A 1105 11.29 7.66 -9.53
C SER A 1105 10.36 8.87 -9.56
N ARG A 1106 9.77 9.16 -10.74
CA ARG A 1106 8.78 10.24 -10.95
C ARG A 1106 7.34 9.76 -10.86
N GLU A 1107 7.14 8.49 -10.48
CA GLU A 1107 5.82 7.85 -10.35
C GLU A 1107 5.01 7.84 -11.65
N LEU A 1108 5.70 7.92 -12.80
CA LEU A 1108 5.06 7.81 -14.11
C LEU A 1108 4.65 6.37 -14.37
N PHE A 1109 5.53 5.43 -13.99
CA PHE A 1109 5.31 3.99 -14.08
C PHE A 1109 5.30 3.38 -12.68
N SER A 1110 4.34 2.50 -12.46
CA SER A 1110 4.39 1.47 -11.42
C SER A 1110 5.07 0.20 -11.97
N GLY A 1111 5.57 -0.64 -11.07
CA GLY A 1111 5.88 -2.03 -11.38
C GLY A 1111 4.62 -2.81 -11.76
N THR A 1112 4.80 -4.01 -12.29
CA THR A 1112 3.70 -4.92 -12.67
C THR A 1112 3.30 -5.89 -11.56
N GLY A 1113 3.91 -5.80 -10.38
CA GLY A 1113 3.79 -6.77 -9.27
C GLY A 1113 5.14 -7.41 -8.93
N ASP A 1114 5.26 -8.06 -7.77
CA ASP A 1114 6.40 -8.91 -7.37
C ASP A 1114 7.80 -8.28 -7.48
N GLY A 1115 7.90 -6.96 -7.30
CA GLY A 1115 9.15 -6.22 -7.47
C GLY A 1115 9.67 -6.19 -8.92
N ARG A 1116 8.81 -6.38 -9.93
CA ARG A 1116 9.14 -6.36 -11.37
C ARG A 1116 8.65 -5.10 -12.08
N PHE A 1117 9.36 -4.72 -13.14
CA PHE A 1117 8.94 -3.66 -14.06
C PHE A 1117 8.28 -4.21 -15.33
N SER A 1118 8.58 -5.46 -15.72
CA SER A 1118 8.29 -6.09 -17.00
C SER A 1118 8.73 -5.24 -18.20
N PRO A 1119 10.05 -5.01 -18.41
CA PRO A 1119 10.55 -4.06 -19.41
C PRO A 1119 10.20 -4.43 -20.86
N ASP A 1120 10.03 -5.71 -21.15
CA ASP A 1120 9.89 -6.23 -22.51
C ASP A 1120 8.45 -6.54 -22.94
N ILE A 1121 7.47 -6.47 -22.03
CA ILE A 1121 6.07 -6.61 -22.44
C ILE A 1121 5.60 -5.37 -23.19
N SER A 1122 4.64 -5.57 -24.10
CA SER A 1122 4.00 -4.47 -24.82
C SER A 1122 3.22 -3.59 -23.84
N LEU A 1123 3.35 -2.27 -23.96
CA LEU A 1123 2.59 -1.33 -23.16
C LEU A 1123 1.22 -1.12 -23.82
N SER A 1124 0.13 -1.20 -23.04
CA SER A 1124 -1.22 -1.02 -23.58
C SER A 1124 -1.61 0.48 -23.69
N ARG A 1125 -2.67 0.78 -24.45
CA ARG A 1125 -3.20 2.15 -24.57
C ARG A 1125 -3.67 2.70 -23.21
N GLY A 1126 -4.30 1.88 -22.38
CA GLY A 1126 -4.70 2.24 -21.01
C GLY A 1126 -3.50 2.57 -20.13
N MET A 1127 -2.42 1.78 -20.22
CA MET A 1127 -1.16 2.08 -19.53
C MET A 1127 -0.54 3.41 -20.00
N LEU A 1128 -0.58 3.72 -21.30
CA LEU A 1128 -0.02 4.98 -21.80
C LEU A 1128 -0.83 6.18 -21.33
N ALA A 1129 -2.16 6.06 -21.34
CA ALA A 1129 -3.04 7.08 -20.77
C ALA A 1129 -2.70 7.33 -19.31
N GLN A 1130 -2.52 6.28 -18.51
CA GLN A 1130 -2.13 6.39 -17.10
C GLN A 1130 -0.76 7.06 -16.90
N VAL A 1131 0.23 6.74 -17.74
CA VAL A 1131 1.58 7.36 -17.68
C VAL A 1131 1.51 8.87 -17.93
N LEU A 1132 0.75 9.29 -18.95
CA LEU A 1132 0.56 10.72 -19.26
C LEU A 1132 -0.29 11.44 -18.21
N TYR A 1133 -1.28 10.74 -17.65
CA TYR A 1133 -2.13 11.24 -16.57
C TYR A 1133 -1.32 11.49 -15.28
N ASN A 1134 -0.44 10.55 -14.92
CA ASN A 1134 0.50 10.71 -13.82
C ASN A 1134 1.44 11.90 -14.07
N LEU A 1135 1.97 12.05 -15.29
CA LEU A 1135 2.82 13.18 -15.66
C LEU A 1135 2.11 14.54 -15.51
N GLN A 1136 0.83 14.61 -15.89
CA GLN A 1136 0.01 15.83 -15.77
C GLN A 1136 -0.38 16.15 -14.31
N GLY A 1137 -0.08 15.25 -13.37
CA GLY A 1137 -0.39 15.43 -11.95
C GLY A 1137 -1.80 14.98 -11.57
N ARG A 1138 -2.36 14.00 -12.30
CA ARG A 1138 -3.66 13.36 -12.06
C ARG A 1138 -4.83 14.35 -11.98
N PRO A 1139 -5.09 15.14 -13.04
CA PRO A 1139 -6.20 16.11 -13.06
C PRO A 1139 -7.57 15.42 -12.90
N ALA A 1140 -8.55 16.14 -12.36
CA ALA A 1140 -9.94 15.69 -12.44
C ALA A 1140 -10.42 15.71 -13.89
N SER A 1141 -11.33 14.79 -14.24
CA SER A 1141 -11.89 14.61 -15.57
C SER A 1141 -13.33 14.13 -15.47
N GLU A 1142 -14.20 14.55 -16.38
CA GLU A 1142 -15.56 14.02 -16.49
C GLU A 1142 -15.50 12.61 -17.13
N SER A 1143 -16.50 11.76 -16.86
CA SER A 1143 -16.46 10.39 -17.38
C SER A 1143 -16.70 10.37 -18.89
N ALA A 1144 -15.68 9.99 -19.66
CA ALA A 1144 -15.86 9.65 -21.06
C ALA A 1144 -16.54 8.29 -21.17
N THR A 1145 -17.64 8.18 -21.92
CA THR A 1145 -18.37 6.92 -22.11
C THR A 1145 -17.77 6.13 -23.27
N PHE A 1146 -16.72 5.36 -23.00
CA PHE A 1146 -16.27 4.31 -23.90
C PHE A 1146 -16.92 2.98 -23.50
N SER A 1147 -17.44 2.24 -24.48
CA SER A 1147 -18.18 1.00 -24.22
C SER A 1147 -17.32 -0.13 -23.61
N ASP A 1148 -16.00 -0.03 -23.77
CA ASP A 1148 -14.99 -1.00 -23.35
C ASP A 1148 -14.10 -0.48 -22.20
N VAL A 1149 -14.48 0.64 -21.55
CA VAL A 1149 -13.80 1.15 -20.36
C VAL A 1149 -14.76 1.08 -19.17
N PRO A 1150 -14.65 0.05 -18.32
CA PRO A 1150 -15.43 -0.03 -17.08
C PRO A 1150 -15.16 1.18 -16.18
N LEU A 1151 -16.20 1.70 -15.52
CA LEU A 1151 -16.10 2.91 -14.68
C LEU A 1151 -15.10 2.75 -13.51
N ASN A 1152 -14.92 1.52 -13.03
CA ASN A 1152 -14.01 1.16 -11.94
C ASN A 1152 -12.63 0.67 -12.42
N ALA A 1153 -12.35 0.64 -13.73
CA ALA A 1153 -11.03 0.24 -14.21
C ALA A 1153 -9.94 1.20 -13.71
N TRP A 1154 -8.77 0.68 -13.33
CA TRP A 1154 -7.67 1.50 -12.79
C TRP A 1154 -7.17 2.60 -13.73
N TYR A 1155 -7.44 2.47 -15.04
CA TYR A 1155 -7.15 3.48 -16.08
C TYR A 1155 -8.36 4.32 -16.50
N ALA A 1156 -9.55 4.15 -15.93
CA ALA A 1156 -10.78 4.80 -16.40
C ALA A 1156 -10.70 6.33 -16.37
N GLN A 1157 -10.19 6.89 -15.27
CA GLN A 1157 -9.96 8.34 -15.14
C GLN A 1157 -8.89 8.84 -16.12
N ALA A 1158 -7.83 8.06 -16.31
CA ALA A 1158 -6.77 8.41 -17.23
C ALA A 1158 -7.21 8.37 -18.70
N ALA A 1159 -8.02 7.37 -19.07
CA ALA A 1159 -8.61 7.25 -20.40
C ALA A 1159 -9.59 8.40 -20.68
N SER A 1160 -10.41 8.74 -19.68
CA SER A 1160 -11.35 9.87 -19.76
C SER A 1160 -10.61 11.20 -19.94
N TRP A 1161 -9.65 11.48 -19.06
CA TRP A 1161 -8.84 12.69 -19.15
C TRP A 1161 -8.08 12.78 -20.47
N ALA A 1162 -7.47 11.68 -20.90
CA ALA A 1162 -6.71 11.67 -22.14
C ALA A 1162 -7.62 11.87 -23.37
N SER A 1163 -8.90 11.52 -23.26
CA SER A 1163 -9.88 11.82 -24.30
C SER A 1163 -10.29 13.29 -24.31
N GLU A 1164 -10.64 13.84 -23.16
CA GLU A 1164 -10.99 15.26 -23.00
C GLU A 1164 -9.85 16.19 -23.41
N ALA A 1165 -8.61 15.84 -23.04
CA ALA A 1165 -7.40 16.55 -23.41
C ALA A 1165 -7.06 16.40 -24.91
N GLY A 1166 -7.84 15.62 -25.67
CA GLY A 1166 -7.64 15.40 -27.10
C GLY A 1166 -6.42 14.56 -27.43
N ILE A 1167 -5.86 13.83 -26.46
CA ILE A 1167 -4.70 12.94 -26.63
C ILE A 1167 -5.15 11.65 -27.34
N PHE A 1168 -6.20 11.01 -26.81
CA PHE A 1168 -6.84 9.80 -27.37
C PHE A 1168 -8.30 10.05 -27.76
N ALA A 1169 -8.63 9.92 -29.04
CA ALA A 1169 -10.01 10.08 -29.51
C ALA A 1169 -10.84 8.77 -29.47
N GLY A 1170 -10.30 7.69 -28.88
CA GLY A 1170 -10.81 6.32 -29.11
C GLY A 1170 -10.61 5.84 -30.55
N TYR A 1171 -11.28 4.76 -30.94
CA TYR A 1171 -11.28 4.25 -32.31
C TYR A 1171 -12.37 4.87 -33.22
N GLY A 1172 -13.28 5.66 -32.64
CA GLY A 1172 -14.35 6.33 -33.37
C GLY A 1172 -15.63 5.50 -33.56
N ASP A 1173 -15.66 4.28 -33.04
CA ASP A 1173 -16.82 3.39 -32.95
C ASP A 1173 -17.46 3.37 -31.55
N GLY A 1174 -16.96 4.20 -30.63
CA GLY A 1174 -17.38 4.23 -29.23
C GLY A 1174 -16.44 3.47 -28.29
N SER A 1175 -15.38 2.84 -28.80
CA SER A 1175 -14.38 2.13 -27.99
C SER A 1175 -13.07 2.92 -27.80
N PHE A 1176 -12.37 2.65 -26.68
CA PHE A 1176 -11.05 3.20 -26.37
C PHE A 1176 -9.91 2.25 -26.75
N GLY A 1177 -10.12 0.94 -26.63
CA GLY A 1177 -9.14 -0.13 -26.76
C GLY A 1177 -8.11 -0.17 -25.65
N PRO A 1178 -8.48 -0.20 -24.35
CA PRO A 1178 -7.53 -0.01 -23.25
C PRO A 1178 -6.45 -1.10 -23.15
N GLU A 1179 -6.78 -2.34 -23.50
CA GLU A 1179 -5.86 -3.49 -23.45
C GLU A 1179 -5.02 -3.66 -24.72
N ASP A 1180 -5.33 -2.92 -25.79
CA ASP A 1180 -4.60 -3.05 -27.04
C ASP A 1180 -3.15 -2.54 -26.90
N PRO A 1181 -2.16 -3.27 -27.45
CA PRO A 1181 -0.78 -2.81 -27.52
C PRO A 1181 -0.66 -1.46 -28.24
N ILE A 1182 0.03 -0.49 -27.64
CA ILE A 1182 0.29 0.79 -28.29
C ILE A 1182 1.34 0.62 -29.41
N THR A 1183 0.98 1.01 -30.62
CA THR A 1183 1.95 1.07 -31.73
C THR A 1183 2.86 2.29 -31.59
N ARG A 1184 4.07 2.21 -32.16
CA ARG A 1184 5.06 3.29 -32.13
C ARG A 1184 4.55 4.58 -32.78
N GLU A 1185 3.76 4.48 -33.84
CA GLU A 1185 3.14 5.63 -34.50
C GLU A 1185 2.01 6.25 -33.66
N GLN A 1186 1.21 5.44 -32.94
CA GLN A 1186 0.21 5.95 -32.00
C GLN A 1186 0.84 6.61 -30.77
N LEU A 1187 1.93 6.05 -30.23
CA LEU A 1187 2.70 6.65 -29.14
C LEU A 1187 3.21 8.05 -29.53
N ALA A 1188 3.76 8.20 -30.75
CA ALA A 1188 4.20 9.51 -31.23
C ALA A 1188 3.04 10.51 -31.37
N VAL A 1189 1.87 10.06 -31.86
CA VAL A 1189 0.67 10.89 -31.96
C VAL A 1189 0.18 11.34 -30.58
N ALA A 1190 0.16 10.44 -29.59
CA ALA A 1190 -0.23 10.79 -28.22
C ALA A 1190 0.68 11.87 -27.62
N LEU A 1191 2.01 11.70 -27.75
CA LEU A 1191 2.99 12.68 -27.25
C LEU A 1191 2.92 14.01 -28.00
N TYR A 1192 2.73 13.97 -29.31
CA TYR A 1192 2.58 15.16 -30.14
C TYR A 1192 1.36 15.99 -29.74
N ARG A 1193 0.22 15.33 -29.49
CA ARG A 1193 -1.01 15.97 -29.01
C ARG A 1193 -0.86 16.50 -27.59
N TYR A 1194 -0.24 15.72 -26.71
CA TYR A 1194 0.10 16.14 -25.35
C TYR A 1194 0.96 17.41 -25.34
N ALA A 1195 1.92 17.53 -26.28
CA ALA A 1195 2.74 18.71 -26.47
C ALA A 1195 2.03 19.91 -27.13
N GLY A 1196 0.72 19.81 -27.39
CA GLY A 1196 -0.07 20.88 -28.02
C GLY A 1196 0.01 20.92 -29.54
N ALA A 1197 0.37 19.81 -30.19
CA ALA A 1197 0.51 19.67 -31.64
C ALA A 1197 1.41 20.74 -32.29
N PRO A 1198 2.69 20.84 -31.87
CA PRO A 1198 3.63 21.84 -32.39
C PRO A 1198 3.85 21.73 -33.91
N GLU A 1199 4.26 22.83 -34.54
CA GLU A 1199 4.71 22.79 -35.94
C GLU A 1199 6.02 21.99 -36.06
N THR A 1200 6.23 21.34 -37.20
CA THR A 1200 7.43 20.53 -37.46
C THR A 1200 7.87 20.67 -38.91
N GLU A 1201 9.19 20.73 -39.10
CA GLU A 1201 9.84 20.63 -40.42
C GLU A 1201 10.51 19.26 -40.62
N GLY A 1202 10.27 18.32 -39.69
CA GLY A 1202 10.89 17.01 -39.65
C GLY A 1202 10.66 16.18 -40.92
N ASP A 1203 11.70 15.43 -41.30
CA ASP A 1203 11.69 14.55 -42.47
C ASP A 1203 11.94 13.10 -42.06
N LEU A 1204 11.11 12.20 -42.59
CA LEU A 1204 11.19 10.75 -42.36
C LEU A 1204 11.94 10.02 -43.48
N SER A 1205 12.41 10.71 -44.52
CA SER A 1205 13.09 10.10 -45.68
C SER A 1205 14.40 9.39 -45.33
N ALA A 1206 15.00 9.73 -44.19
CA ALA A 1206 16.19 9.07 -43.65
C ALA A 1206 15.91 7.64 -43.15
N PHE A 1207 14.64 7.27 -42.94
CA PHE A 1207 14.24 5.96 -42.48
C PHE A 1207 13.70 5.12 -43.64
N SER A 1208 14.20 3.89 -43.73
CA SER A 1208 13.87 2.96 -44.81
C SER A 1208 12.39 2.60 -44.88
N ASP A 1209 11.69 2.68 -43.75
CA ASP A 1209 10.26 2.45 -43.58
C ASP A 1209 9.46 3.75 -43.34
N GLY A 1210 10.06 4.94 -43.53
CA GLY A 1210 9.34 6.22 -43.37
C GLY A 1210 8.12 6.35 -44.30
N ALA A 1211 8.07 5.59 -45.39
CA ALA A 1211 6.92 5.51 -46.28
C ALA A 1211 5.75 4.66 -45.75
N SER A 1212 6.00 3.73 -44.80
CA SER A 1212 4.94 2.89 -44.23
C SER A 1212 4.18 3.58 -43.10
N VAL A 1213 4.62 4.73 -42.61
CA VAL A 1213 3.95 5.52 -41.57
C VAL A 1213 2.55 5.92 -42.03
N SER A 1214 1.55 5.65 -41.20
CA SER A 1214 0.16 5.97 -41.51
C SER A 1214 -0.04 7.47 -41.70
N PRO A 1215 -0.94 7.92 -42.61
CA PRO A 1215 -1.13 9.34 -42.89
C PRO A 1215 -1.45 10.19 -41.66
N TYR A 1216 -2.22 9.65 -40.70
CA TYR A 1216 -2.60 10.36 -39.47
C TYR A 1216 -1.43 10.58 -38.50
N ALA A 1217 -0.39 9.74 -38.56
CA ALA A 1217 0.74 9.77 -37.63
C ALA A 1217 1.99 10.44 -38.22
N ARG A 1218 2.01 10.73 -39.52
CA ARG A 1218 3.20 11.20 -40.23
C ARG A 1218 3.79 12.49 -39.65
N THR A 1219 2.96 13.49 -39.34
CA THR A 1219 3.42 14.75 -38.73
C THR A 1219 3.97 14.53 -37.33
N ALA A 1220 3.25 13.77 -36.50
CA ALA A 1220 3.66 13.49 -35.13
C ALA A 1220 5.00 12.74 -35.07
N LEU A 1221 5.18 11.74 -35.94
CA LEU A 1221 6.42 10.96 -35.99
C LEU A 1221 7.59 11.79 -36.55
N ALA A 1222 7.34 12.68 -37.51
CA ALA A 1222 8.33 13.64 -38.01
C ALA A 1222 8.80 14.60 -36.90
N TRP A 1223 7.86 15.16 -36.15
CA TRP A 1223 8.15 16.00 -34.98
C TRP A 1223 8.96 15.25 -33.92
N ALA A 1224 8.57 14.00 -33.61
CA ALA A 1224 9.26 13.19 -32.62
C ALA A 1224 10.70 12.84 -33.03
N VAL A 1225 10.94 12.64 -34.33
CA VAL A 1225 12.29 12.43 -34.88
C VAL A 1225 13.12 13.71 -34.84
N GLU A 1226 12.55 14.84 -35.28
CA GLU A 1226 13.20 16.16 -35.27
C GLU A 1226 13.71 16.53 -33.88
N ASN A 1227 12.93 16.24 -32.85
CA ASN A 1227 13.24 16.54 -31.45
C ASN A 1227 14.01 15.41 -30.72
N GLY A 1228 14.43 14.36 -31.44
CA GLY A 1228 15.23 13.26 -30.88
C GLY A 1228 14.48 12.34 -29.90
N ILE A 1229 13.15 12.48 -29.79
CA ILE A 1229 12.27 11.59 -29.01
C ILE A 1229 12.29 10.18 -29.63
N PHE A 1230 12.29 10.10 -30.96
CA PHE A 1230 12.41 8.86 -31.73
C PHE A 1230 13.68 8.88 -32.59
N GLN A 1231 14.50 7.84 -32.48
CA GLN A 1231 15.77 7.72 -33.24
C GLN A 1231 15.82 6.45 -34.11
N GLY A 1232 14.71 5.70 -34.18
CA GLY A 1232 14.65 4.37 -34.79
C GLY A 1232 15.45 3.32 -34.00
N ASN A 1233 15.65 2.14 -34.58
CA ASN A 1233 16.37 1.02 -33.96
C ASN A 1233 17.89 1.04 -34.21
N GLY A 1234 18.46 2.18 -34.61
CA GLY A 1234 19.89 2.30 -34.97
C GLY A 1234 20.26 1.75 -36.36
N SER A 1235 19.36 1.04 -37.04
CA SER A 1235 19.53 0.55 -38.42
C SER A 1235 18.79 1.39 -39.48
N GLY A 1236 18.27 2.57 -39.10
CA GLY A 1236 17.47 3.42 -39.97
C GLY A 1236 16.04 2.91 -40.21
N VAL A 1237 15.44 2.27 -39.20
CA VAL A 1237 14.06 1.75 -39.22
C VAL A 1237 13.28 2.30 -38.03
N LEU A 1238 12.07 2.81 -38.26
CA LEU A 1238 11.16 3.36 -37.24
C LEU A 1238 10.20 2.32 -36.65
N ALA A 1239 9.83 1.31 -37.44
CA ALA A 1239 8.81 0.30 -37.19
C ALA A 1239 7.45 0.91 -36.75
N PRO A 1240 6.81 1.77 -37.55
CA PRO A 1240 5.68 2.58 -37.11
C PRO A 1240 4.48 1.77 -36.57
N GLN A 1241 4.13 0.65 -37.20
CA GLN A 1241 3.05 -0.24 -36.74
C GLN A 1241 3.49 -1.26 -35.67
N GLY A 1242 4.77 -1.32 -35.32
CA GLY A 1242 5.24 -2.22 -34.27
C GLY A 1242 4.81 -1.74 -32.89
N SER A 1243 4.50 -2.66 -31.98
CA SER A 1243 4.18 -2.34 -30.59
C SER A 1243 5.41 -1.80 -29.84
N ALA A 1244 5.18 -0.88 -28.90
CA ALA A 1244 6.22 -0.35 -28.03
C ALA A 1244 6.24 -1.09 -26.68
N THR A 1245 7.42 -1.54 -26.24
CA THR A 1245 7.55 -2.18 -24.92
C THR A 1245 7.60 -1.14 -23.80
N ARG A 1246 7.32 -1.55 -22.56
CA ARG A 1246 7.37 -0.66 -21.38
C ARG A 1246 8.72 0.05 -21.22
N ALA A 1247 9.84 -0.63 -21.42
CA ALA A 1247 11.17 0.01 -21.37
C ALA A 1247 11.40 1.00 -22.51
N GLN A 1248 10.87 0.74 -23.71
CA GLN A 1248 10.94 1.69 -24.82
C GLN A 1248 10.11 2.93 -24.54
N VAL A 1249 8.90 2.78 -23.98
CA VAL A 1249 8.07 3.92 -23.59
C VAL A 1249 8.73 4.72 -22.47
N ALA A 1250 9.31 4.07 -21.44
CA ALA A 1250 10.06 4.77 -20.39
C ALA A 1250 11.22 5.60 -20.97
N GLN A 1251 11.96 5.06 -21.94
CA GLN A 1251 13.04 5.79 -22.62
C GLN A 1251 12.51 6.95 -23.46
N VAL A 1252 11.38 6.76 -24.14
CA VAL A 1252 10.69 7.82 -24.89
C VAL A 1252 10.22 8.94 -23.96
N MET A 1253 9.61 8.62 -22.81
CA MET A 1253 9.19 9.61 -21.81
C MET A 1253 10.39 10.42 -21.28
N ARG A 1254 11.51 9.75 -20.99
CA ARG A 1254 12.76 10.41 -20.56
C ARG A 1254 13.26 11.44 -21.58
N GLN A 1255 13.11 11.17 -22.88
CA GLN A 1255 13.50 12.13 -23.92
C GLN A 1255 12.46 13.23 -24.12
N ALA A 1256 11.18 12.86 -24.14
CA ALA A 1256 10.08 13.81 -24.36
C ALA A 1256 10.04 14.90 -23.28
N MET A 1257 10.29 14.55 -22.02
CA MET A 1257 10.24 15.49 -20.89
C MET A 1257 11.44 16.47 -20.81
N ARG A 1258 12.43 16.33 -21.69
CA ARG A 1258 13.56 17.28 -21.77
C ARG A 1258 13.27 18.49 -22.67
N LEU A 1259 12.20 18.39 -23.47
CA LEU A 1259 11.62 19.48 -24.24
C LEU A 1259 10.75 20.34 -23.33
#